data_AF-A0A507B1Y4-F1
#
_entry.id   AF-A0A507B1Y4-F1
#
_cell.length_a   1.000
_cell.length_b   1.000
_cell.length_c   1.000
_cell.angle_alpha   90.00
_cell.angle_beta   90.00
_cell.angle_gamma   90.00
#
_symmetry.space_group_name_H-M   'P 1'
#
loop_
_entity.id
_entity.type
_entity.pdbx_description
1 polymer ?
#
loop_
_entity_poly.entity_id
_entity_poly.type
_entity_poly.pdbx_seq_one_letter_code
_entity_poly.pdbx_strand_id
1 'polypeptide(L)'
;MADSHAALKLSKDIQCSYPERRKRNSQRAPSVIRSQRSEVTLIQSSLVSNKISGADSEQYLHHEEFPAAFFLAPEVFRAAHLELPRPRVPVLPFVAEQLGDLESIREIAREYFHLVHPWVPIVSKRRFYQQLLNPLSQRRGELYMLAVAMKLASTPATELDQNLYHAAKQFLSAFDVAGILSIHVLHAALLISIYELGQAIYPTAYFSVGCCVRYATALAIDKDTRVTPNGMLADELEERRRTWWAILILDRFILMSDPSGAMVTEDPDEETFLPVEDEVFEAGTMTVASAIRVRDNPGALKGRFGRLAQAVHLLSRTLRHLRRNPSTDPLCREEETQIRRTLFALLHLTSGETELRKMELCDQSAMCYSSILLLERFARRRLALYGDVCGDETRSFSHETRVVLDAASKTVGRILQLESTADGKDIINSMSIFAVHSAYHSALTYVTYRADMRSAEFDRNLTEWRHFLQLCSKRWRVARYGPRRAPPPVMPTDEVAPTHLFDDTATLRQYNLLWTFRFDDVLDPDVLGSSLSELFQMEGWRKLGGRLRLKANGKAEIHIPTPFTTDRPPLHFTKEHHAMGIAEHPEASKLPRAGLKPATFPAARQFSSLAFGPGAPRHIDDYFYSDLPLFSLHVVTFEDGTLVSINHSHAVTDLGGLINILDAWQMVLAGKKAEVPQFMGFHDDPMAELYKSEPKEEYLLLERKLTGFGLIKFGLRLLLSSWWYPKPELRQICIPKQTMDNFLREARKQLPTVVDGSGSSRNDTFISEGDLVVALVNRTMAQTLPATSNRNMTTLLAVDPRTRVSSVFRKDAAYVGNSPSAVFVFGSSQKALDMPIGELALECRKAIAAQCTEEQMKAIAVLARDDMVKTGHIPMFGPSDSLLLVVSNWSKARFFDNLDLSPAIVKAADAGKTGRGKPGRPVFFHSGALETVDFASSLTTVVGRDLDGNFWLTAGFPSAAWPGLMDYLESFS
;
A
#
# COMPACT_ATOMS: atom_id res chain seq x y z
N MET A 1 -19.45 43.37 -72.02
CA MET A 1 -19.99 44.68 -71.61
C MET A 1 -19.81 44.77 -70.10
N ALA A 2 -19.29 45.88 -69.57
CA ALA A 2 -19.20 46.33 -68.16
C ALA A 2 -19.15 45.29 -67.01
N ASP A 3 -18.32 45.39 -65.96
CA ASP A 3 -17.17 46.25 -65.59
C ASP A 3 -16.52 45.57 -64.35
N SER A 4 -15.26 45.77 -63.94
CA SER A 4 -14.19 46.69 -64.36
C SER A 4 -12.80 46.02 -64.13
N HIS A 5 -11.73 46.53 -64.76
CA HIS A 5 -10.38 45.96 -64.65
C HIS A 5 -9.29 47.05 -64.74
N ALA A 6 -8.71 47.47 -63.61
CA ALA A 6 -7.45 48.24 -63.50
C ALA A 6 -6.92 48.13 -62.04
N ALA A 7 -5.77 47.56 -61.72
CA ALA A 7 -4.38 47.87 -62.12
C ALA A 7 -3.75 49.05 -61.34
N LEU A 8 -2.75 48.76 -60.50
CA LEU A 8 -1.80 49.74 -59.94
C LEU A 8 -0.43 49.08 -59.70
N LYS A 9 0.64 49.90 -59.67
CA LYS A 9 2.05 49.49 -59.80
C LYS A 9 2.96 50.54 -59.14
N LEU A 10 4.14 50.14 -58.63
CA LEU A 10 5.15 50.99 -57.95
C LEU A 10 4.68 51.54 -56.58
N SER A 11 5.51 51.81 -55.56
CA SER A 11 6.97 52.04 -55.42
C SER A 11 7.52 51.25 -54.19
N LYS A 12 8.80 50.90 -54.04
CA LYS A 12 10.02 51.72 -53.80
C LYS A 12 9.96 52.74 -52.63
N ASP A 13 10.98 52.63 -51.79
CA ASP A 13 11.52 53.60 -50.81
C ASP A 13 10.61 54.09 -49.66
N ILE A 14 10.55 53.30 -48.58
CA ILE A 14 10.31 53.80 -47.20
C ILE A 14 11.34 53.16 -46.26
N GLN A 15 12.18 53.99 -45.61
CA GLN A 15 13.05 53.56 -44.52
C GLN A 15 12.25 53.45 -43.22
N CYS A 16 12.40 52.33 -42.49
CA CYS A 16 11.88 52.19 -41.12
C CYS A 16 13.01 52.43 -40.12
N SER A 17 13.12 53.65 -39.61
CA SER A 17 14.16 54.06 -38.66
C SER A 17 13.76 53.81 -37.20
N TYR A 18 14.50 52.97 -36.48
CA TYR A 18 14.39 52.88 -35.02
C TYR A 18 14.95 54.16 -34.35
N PRO A 19 14.28 54.74 -33.34
CA PRO A 19 14.77 55.93 -32.64
C PRO A 19 15.94 55.59 -31.69
N GLU A 20 16.98 56.43 -31.69
CA GLU A 20 18.23 56.18 -30.95
C GLU A 20 18.14 56.41 -29.43
N ARG A 21 19.04 55.72 -28.70
CA ARG A 21 19.25 55.85 -27.25
C ARG A 21 19.73 57.25 -26.84
N ARG A 22 18.93 57.97 -26.06
CA ARG A 22 19.40 59.15 -25.29
C ARG A 22 20.12 58.71 -24.01
N LYS A 23 21.45 58.90 -23.94
CA LYS A 23 22.24 58.76 -22.70
C LYS A 23 22.18 60.04 -21.85
N ARG A 24 22.14 59.91 -20.52
CA ARG A 24 22.69 60.91 -19.59
C ARG A 24 23.13 60.24 -18.28
N ASN A 25 24.30 60.64 -17.77
CA ASN A 25 24.85 60.22 -16.47
C ASN A 25 24.33 61.21 -15.38
N SER A 26 24.65 61.15 -14.07
CA SER A 26 25.79 60.59 -13.32
C SER A 26 25.59 60.67 -11.80
N GLN A 27 26.53 60.08 -11.02
CA GLN A 27 26.82 60.27 -9.57
C GLN A 27 25.88 59.49 -8.60
N ARG A 28 26.29 58.93 -7.44
CA ARG A 28 27.52 58.48 -6.72
C ARG A 28 26.96 57.98 -5.36
N ALA A 29 27.07 56.71 -4.92
CA ALA A 29 28.25 55.97 -4.40
C ALA A 29 28.69 56.41 -2.98
N PRO A 30 29.29 55.55 -2.12
CA PRO A 30 29.79 54.16 -2.29
C PRO A 30 28.94 53.12 -1.48
N SER A 31 29.35 52.01 -0.82
CA SER A 31 30.63 51.29 -0.55
C SER A 31 30.42 49.84 -0.02
N VAL A 32 31.28 48.89 -0.44
CA VAL A 32 31.92 47.75 0.33
C VAL A 32 30.99 46.75 1.11
N ILE A 33 31.03 45.42 0.89
CA ILE A 33 32.06 44.42 1.30
C ILE A 33 32.37 43.38 0.19
N ARG A 34 33.51 42.66 0.30
CA ARG A 34 34.07 41.65 -0.65
C ARG A 34 33.60 40.20 -0.42
N SER A 35 33.46 39.44 -1.51
CA SER A 35 34.19 38.17 -1.76
C SER A 35 34.30 37.97 -3.29
N GLN A 36 35.53 37.92 -3.84
CA GLN A 36 36.24 36.73 -4.35
C GLN A 36 35.56 35.93 -5.48
N ARG A 37 36.28 35.78 -6.60
CA ARG A 37 36.01 34.81 -7.67
C ARG A 37 36.39 33.40 -7.20
N SER A 38 35.59 32.42 -7.58
CA SER A 38 36.03 31.03 -7.79
C SER A 38 35.60 30.61 -9.19
N GLU A 39 36.43 29.85 -9.87
CA GLU A 39 36.10 29.26 -11.18
C GLU A 39 35.16 28.07 -10.98
N VAL A 40 34.20 27.88 -11.89
CA VAL A 40 33.37 26.66 -11.94
C VAL A 40 33.53 26.05 -13.33
N THR A 41 34.10 24.85 -13.36
CA THR A 41 34.50 24.14 -14.56
C THR A 41 33.30 23.79 -15.45
N LEU A 42 33.38 24.16 -16.74
CA LEU A 42 32.50 23.60 -17.77
C LEU A 42 32.85 22.11 -17.97
N ILE A 43 32.05 21.23 -17.40
CA ILE A 43 32.14 19.79 -17.67
C ILE A 43 31.65 19.54 -19.10
N GLN A 44 32.57 19.44 -20.04
CA GLN A 44 32.27 18.95 -21.37
C GLN A 44 31.90 17.46 -21.29
N SER A 45 30.65 17.12 -21.63
CA SER A 45 30.24 15.73 -21.82
C SER A 45 30.98 15.15 -23.02
N SER A 46 31.82 14.14 -22.78
CA SER A 46 32.68 13.54 -23.79
C SER A 46 31.88 12.71 -24.81
N LEU A 47 31.51 13.33 -25.92
CA LEU A 47 31.07 12.60 -27.12
C LEU A 47 32.26 11.80 -27.68
N VAL A 48 32.06 10.49 -27.84
CA VAL A 48 33.13 9.56 -28.28
C VAL A 48 33.47 9.82 -29.74
N SER A 49 34.61 10.47 -29.98
CA SER A 49 35.15 10.68 -31.33
C SER A 49 35.83 9.40 -31.86
N ASN A 50 35.02 8.45 -32.32
CA ASN A 50 35.53 7.36 -33.14
C ASN A 50 35.82 7.89 -34.55
N LYS A 51 37.11 7.94 -34.90
CA LYS A 51 37.56 8.27 -36.26
C LYS A 51 37.10 7.18 -37.23
N ILE A 52 36.14 7.49 -38.07
CA ILE A 52 35.96 6.77 -39.34
C ILE A 52 37.05 7.27 -40.29
N SER A 53 37.76 6.36 -40.96
CA SER A 53 38.77 6.67 -41.96
C SER A 53 38.15 7.36 -43.18
N GLY A 54 38.86 8.31 -43.78
CA GLY A 54 38.39 9.02 -44.97
C GLY A 54 38.28 8.14 -46.22
N ALA A 55 37.73 8.74 -47.28
CA ALA A 55 37.32 8.12 -48.56
C ALA A 55 36.01 7.30 -48.50
N ASP A 56 34.89 8.00 -48.25
CA ASP A 56 33.56 7.70 -48.85
C ASP A 56 32.51 8.83 -48.62
N SER A 57 32.93 10.02 -48.18
CA SER A 57 32.03 11.05 -47.61
C SER A 57 31.29 11.96 -48.61
N GLU A 58 31.37 11.69 -49.92
CA GLU A 58 30.81 12.57 -50.97
C GLU A 58 29.82 11.85 -51.90
N GLN A 59 28.85 11.09 -51.33
CA GLN A 59 27.70 10.59 -52.09
C GLN A 59 26.35 10.94 -51.45
N TYR A 60 25.82 12.10 -51.87
CA TYR A 60 24.39 12.41 -52.02
C TYR A 60 23.44 12.17 -50.83
N LEU A 61 23.53 13.02 -49.81
CA LEU A 61 22.35 13.47 -49.08
C LEU A 61 21.88 14.81 -49.66
N HIS A 62 21.09 14.76 -50.73
CA HIS A 62 20.19 15.87 -51.06
C HIS A 62 19.11 15.91 -49.97
N HIS A 63 19.26 16.80 -48.99
CA HIS A 63 18.17 17.18 -48.11
C HIS A 63 17.14 17.98 -48.93
N GLU A 64 16.10 17.30 -49.40
CA GLU A 64 14.87 17.95 -49.83
C GLU A 64 14.27 18.67 -48.60
N GLU A 65 14.39 19.99 -48.55
CA GLU A 65 13.81 20.78 -47.47
C GLU A 65 12.29 20.58 -47.43
N PHE A 66 11.73 20.46 -46.22
CA PHE A 66 10.29 20.29 -46.08
C PHE A 66 9.56 21.49 -46.72
N PRO A 67 8.60 21.27 -47.64
CA PRO A 67 8.00 22.34 -48.42
C PRO A 67 7.12 23.22 -47.53
N ALA A 68 7.68 24.33 -47.02
CA ALA A 68 7.01 25.22 -46.07
C ALA A 68 5.64 25.76 -46.56
N ALA A 69 5.43 25.81 -47.88
CA ALA A 69 4.14 26.09 -48.50
C ALA A 69 2.99 25.16 -48.03
N PHE A 70 3.29 23.94 -47.58
CA PHE A 70 2.31 23.02 -46.96
C PHE A 70 1.64 23.63 -45.73
N PHE A 71 2.38 24.38 -44.90
CA PHE A 71 1.85 25.07 -43.72
C PHE A 71 1.51 26.54 -44.00
N LEU A 72 2.32 27.24 -44.81
CA LEU A 72 2.17 28.68 -45.06
C LEU A 72 1.11 29.01 -46.12
N ALA A 73 0.84 28.10 -47.06
CA ALA A 73 -0.07 28.30 -48.18
C ALA A 73 -0.76 26.98 -48.62
N PRO A 74 -1.47 26.28 -47.71
CA PRO A 74 -1.99 24.92 -47.95
C PRO A 74 -2.97 24.82 -49.14
N GLU A 75 -3.63 25.92 -49.53
CA GLU A 75 -4.47 25.97 -50.73
C GLU A 75 -3.64 25.96 -52.01
N VAL A 76 -2.55 26.74 -52.06
CA VAL A 76 -1.60 26.76 -53.18
C VAL A 76 -0.89 25.42 -53.31
N PHE A 77 -0.47 24.83 -52.18
CA PHE A 77 0.15 23.50 -52.16
C PHE A 77 -0.75 22.43 -52.80
N ARG A 78 -2.05 22.41 -52.45
CA ARG A 78 -3.05 21.51 -53.05
C ARG A 78 -3.33 21.83 -54.52
N ALA A 79 -3.52 23.10 -54.87
CA ALA A 79 -3.85 23.53 -56.23
C ALA A 79 -2.70 23.29 -57.22
N ALA A 80 -1.46 23.32 -56.76
CA ALA A 80 -0.27 22.99 -57.54
C ALA A 80 0.05 21.47 -57.56
N HIS A 81 -0.80 20.62 -56.97
CA HIS A 81 -0.63 19.17 -56.87
C HIS A 81 0.75 18.74 -56.32
N LEU A 82 1.29 19.49 -55.36
CA LEU A 82 2.57 19.15 -54.73
C LEU A 82 2.43 17.93 -53.82
N GLU A 83 3.41 17.02 -53.87
CA GLU A 83 3.56 15.97 -52.88
C GLU A 83 4.55 16.38 -51.78
N LEU A 84 4.45 15.74 -50.61
CA LEU A 84 5.49 15.84 -49.59
C LEU A 84 6.70 14.98 -49.99
N PRO A 85 7.95 15.47 -49.79
CA PRO A 85 9.15 14.70 -50.04
C PRO A 85 9.18 13.46 -49.15
N ARG A 86 9.86 12.40 -49.61
CA ARG A 86 9.91 11.10 -48.93
C ARG A 86 11.36 10.71 -48.58
N PRO A 87 12.07 11.51 -47.77
CA PRO A 87 13.46 11.24 -47.43
C PRO A 87 13.60 9.93 -46.65
N ARG A 88 14.72 9.24 -46.83
CA ARG A 88 15.01 7.99 -46.12
C ARG A 88 15.73 8.28 -44.82
N VAL A 89 15.00 8.27 -43.70
CA VAL A 89 15.61 8.23 -42.36
C VAL A 89 16.36 6.90 -42.19
N PRO A 90 17.67 6.89 -41.92
CA PRO A 90 18.42 5.67 -41.64
C PRO A 90 18.02 5.10 -40.28
N VAL A 91 18.04 3.77 -40.16
CA VAL A 91 17.84 3.11 -38.86
C VAL A 91 19.07 3.39 -37.99
N LEU A 92 18.86 3.95 -36.80
CA LEU A 92 19.95 4.25 -35.87
C LEU A 92 20.51 2.93 -35.28
N PRO A 93 21.85 2.72 -35.21
CA PRO A 93 22.42 1.42 -34.83
C PRO A 93 21.92 0.85 -33.50
N PHE A 94 21.77 1.69 -32.48
CA PHE A 94 21.26 1.28 -31.16
C PHE A 94 19.77 0.86 -31.19
N VAL A 95 18.98 1.32 -32.17
CA VAL A 95 17.59 0.86 -32.37
C VAL A 95 17.59 -0.49 -33.06
N ALA A 96 18.49 -0.72 -34.03
CA ALA A 96 18.65 -2.04 -34.65
C ALA A 96 19.12 -3.09 -33.63
N GLU A 97 20.10 -2.75 -32.80
CA GLU A 97 20.58 -3.61 -31.70
C GLU A 97 19.45 -3.99 -30.72
N GLN A 98 18.57 -3.04 -30.38
CA GLN A 98 17.42 -3.25 -29.49
C GLN A 98 16.25 -4.02 -30.12
N LEU A 99 16.16 -4.09 -31.44
CA LEU A 99 15.08 -4.77 -32.17
C LEU A 99 15.48 -6.11 -32.77
N GLY A 100 16.77 -6.36 -32.99
CA GLY A 100 17.26 -7.56 -33.64
C GLY A 100 16.92 -7.60 -35.13
N ASP A 101 16.48 -8.77 -35.60
CA ASP A 101 16.21 -9.06 -37.01
C ASP A 101 14.71 -8.97 -37.37
N LEU A 102 14.35 -9.38 -38.60
CA LEU A 102 12.95 -9.37 -39.04
C LEU A 102 12.07 -10.40 -38.32
N GLU A 103 12.63 -11.49 -37.77
CA GLU A 103 11.85 -12.42 -36.93
C GLU A 103 11.64 -11.86 -35.52
N SER A 104 12.66 -11.24 -34.93
CA SER A 104 12.55 -10.49 -33.67
C SER A 104 11.46 -9.41 -33.75
N ILE A 105 11.36 -8.71 -34.89
CA ILE A 105 10.27 -7.74 -35.16
C ILE A 105 8.89 -8.42 -35.31
N ARG A 106 8.81 -9.68 -35.79
CA ARG A 106 7.55 -10.46 -35.82
C ARG A 106 7.08 -10.87 -34.43
N GLU A 107 8.00 -11.26 -33.55
CA GLU A 107 7.70 -11.56 -32.15
C GLU A 107 7.15 -10.32 -31.42
N ILE A 108 7.85 -9.19 -31.54
CA ILE A 108 7.42 -7.88 -30.98
C ILE A 108 6.03 -7.49 -31.51
N ALA A 109 5.78 -7.64 -32.81
CA ALA A 109 4.48 -7.36 -33.40
C ALA A 109 3.40 -8.31 -32.86
N ARG A 110 3.69 -9.61 -32.71
CA ARG A 110 2.75 -10.61 -32.16
C ARG A 110 2.35 -10.28 -30.73
N GLU A 111 3.33 -9.92 -29.89
CA GLU A 111 3.09 -9.50 -28.50
C GLU A 111 2.23 -8.22 -28.45
N TYR A 112 2.56 -7.20 -29.26
CA TYR A 112 1.73 -5.99 -29.39
C TYR A 112 0.29 -6.30 -29.81
N PHE A 113 0.11 -7.19 -30.81
CA PHE A 113 -1.21 -7.61 -31.30
C PHE A 113 -2.01 -8.45 -30.29
N HIS A 114 -1.38 -8.91 -29.20
CA HIS A 114 -2.02 -9.59 -28.07
C HIS A 114 -2.27 -8.65 -26.88
N LEU A 115 -1.29 -7.86 -26.45
CA LEU A 115 -1.33 -7.10 -25.19
C LEU A 115 -1.84 -5.65 -25.29
N VAL A 116 -1.72 -5.01 -26.47
CA VAL A 116 -1.99 -3.56 -26.62
C VAL A 116 -3.05 -3.29 -27.67
N HIS A 117 -2.95 -3.94 -28.83
CA HIS A 117 -3.89 -3.78 -29.93
C HIS A 117 -5.37 -4.03 -29.59
N PRO A 118 -5.77 -4.96 -28.70
CA PRO A 118 -7.19 -5.18 -28.39
C PRO A 118 -7.93 -3.99 -27.78
N TRP A 119 -7.19 -3.00 -27.20
CA TRP A 119 -7.74 -1.77 -26.63
C TRP A 119 -7.23 -0.49 -27.31
N VAL A 120 -6.13 -0.56 -28.09
CA VAL A 120 -5.69 0.51 -29.02
C VAL A 120 -5.47 -0.04 -30.44
N PRO A 121 -6.54 -0.42 -31.18
CA PRO A 121 -6.43 -1.02 -32.50
C PRO A 121 -6.18 0.01 -33.61
N ILE A 122 -5.06 0.73 -33.54
CA ILE A 122 -4.70 1.80 -34.49
C ILE A 122 -3.89 1.33 -35.70
N VAL A 123 -3.30 0.14 -35.67
CA VAL A 123 -2.47 -0.41 -36.76
C VAL A 123 -3.21 -1.54 -37.48
N SER A 124 -3.48 -1.43 -38.77
CA SER A 124 -4.09 -2.55 -39.52
C SER A 124 -3.12 -3.73 -39.58
N LYS A 125 -3.44 -4.80 -38.86
CA LYS A 125 -2.63 -6.04 -38.78
C LYS A 125 -2.33 -6.60 -40.16
N ARG A 126 -3.32 -6.60 -41.05
CA ARG A 126 -3.18 -7.00 -42.46
C ARG A 126 -2.11 -6.18 -43.18
N ARG A 127 -2.18 -4.85 -43.11
CA ARG A 127 -1.25 -3.94 -43.80
C ARG A 127 0.14 -3.97 -43.18
N PHE A 128 0.27 -4.11 -41.85
CA PHE A 128 1.56 -4.28 -41.19
C PHE A 128 2.34 -5.47 -41.78
N TYR A 129 1.75 -6.67 -41.79
CA TYR A 129 2.43 -7.87 -42.29
C TYR A 129 2.61 -7.90 -43.82
N GLN A 130 1.66 -7.36 -44.60
CA GLN A 130 1.71 -7.43 -46.07
C GLN A 130 2.49 -6.28 -46.73
N GLN A 131 2.47 -5.08 -46.14
CA GLN A 131 3.02 -3.85 -46.73
C GLN A 131 4.27 -3.36 -45.99
N LEU A 132 4.20 -3.19 -44.66
CA LEU A 132 5.27 -2.57 -43.88
C LEU A 132 6.45 -3.53 -43.62
N LEU A 133 6.15 -4.78 -43.25
CA LEU A 133 7.13 -5.84 -42.99
C LEU A 133 7.68 -6.50 -44.28
N ASN A 134 7.21 -6.10 -45.46
CA ASN A 134 7.68 -6.63 -46.73
C ASN A 134 9.17 -6.28 -46.94
N PRO A 135 10.07 -7.24 -47.22
CA PRO A 135 11.51 -6.95 -47.38
C PRO A 135 11.85 -5.94 -48.49
N LEU A 136 10.97 -5.79 -49.48
CA LEU A 136 11.06 -4.83 -50.59
C LEU A 136 10.50 -3.43 -50.24
N SER A 137 9.91 -3.27 -49.05
CA SER A 137 9.38 -1.99 -48.59
C SER A 137 10.51 -0.97 -48.40
N GLN A 138 10.34 0.21 -49.00
CA GLN A 138 11.27 1.33 -48.81
C GLN A 138 11.10 2.02 -47.44
N ARG A 139 10.03 1.69 -46.69
CA ARG A 139 9.65 2.30 -45.40
C ARG A 139 10.40 1.72 -44.19
N ARG A 140 11.69 1.35 -44.33
CA ARG A 140 12.42 0.64 -43.26
C ARG A 140 12.59 1.44 -41.98
N GLY A 141 12.81 2.76 -42.05
CA GLY A 141 12.84 3.62 -40.87
C GLY A 141 11.51 3.58 -40.10
N GLU A 142 10.39 3.74 -40.81
CA GLU A 142 9.05 3.72 -40.23
C GLU A 142 8.69 2.38 -39.58
N LEU A 143 9.10 1.26 -40.21
CA LEU A 143 8.96 -0.08 -39.63
C LEU A 143 9.68 -0.19 -38.28
N TYR A 144 10.94 0.25 -38.20
CA TYR A 144 11.72 0.17 -36.96
C TYR A 144 11.20 1.15 -35.90
N MET A 145 10.70 2.32 -36.31
CA MET A 145 10.10 3.31 -35.40
C MET A 145 8.80 2.78 -34.79
N LEU A 146 7.95 2.12 -35.59
CA LEU A 146 6.75 1.46 -35.08
C LEU A 146 7.10 0.24 -34.22
N ALA A 147 8.08 -0.58 -34.62
CA ALA A 147 8.50 -1.75 -33.85
C ALA A 147 9.09 -1.40 -32.47
N VAL A 148 9.92 -0.35 -32.36
CA VAL A 148 10.46 0.08 -31.05
C VAL A 148 9.36 0.61 -30.14
N ALA A 149 8.35 1.30 -30.69
CA ALA A 149 7.19 1.76 -29.93
C ALA A 149 6.24 0.62 -29.54
N MET A 150 6.07 -0.39 -30.39
CA MET A 150 5.36 -1.64 -30.08
C MET A 150 6.04 -2.39 -28.92
N LYS A 151 7.36 -2.64 -29.00
CA LYS A 151 8.14 -3.28 -27.92
C LYS A 151 7.98 -2.51 -26.61
N LEU A 152 8.13 -1.18 -26.67
CA LEU A 152 8.02 -0.30 -25.51
C LEU A 152 6.62 -0.37 -24.86
N ALA A 153 5.53 -0.35 -25.64
CA ALA A 153 4.16 -0.45 -25.12
C ALA A 153 3.79 -1.85 -24.60
N SER A 154 4.42 -2.91 -25.12
CA SER A 154 4.28 -4.27 -24.59
C SER A 154 5.07 -4.49 -23.30
N THR A 155 6.25 -3.87 -23.14
CA THR A 155 7.17 -4.11 -22.00
C THR A 155 6.55 -3.77 -20.63
N PRO A 156 6.58 -4.69 -19.64
CA PRO A 156 6.04 -4.45 -18.30
C PRO A 156 6.97 -3.58 -17.42
N ALA A 157 6.40 -2.90 -16.42
CA ALA A 157 7.10 -2.03 -15.47
C ALA A 157 8.24 -2.71 -14.66
N THR A 158 8.20 -4.03 -14.52
CA THR A 158 9.24 -4.87 -13.92
C THR A 158 10.52 -4.94 -14.76
N GLU A 159 10.41 -4.80 -16.07
CA GLU A 159 11.48 -4.99 -17.06
C GLU A 159 11.85 -3.67 -17.75
N LEU A 160 11.64 -2.55 -17.03
CA LEU A 160 11.73 -1.21 -17.58
C LEU A 160 13.17 -0.80 -17.90
N ASP A 161 13.59 -1.05 -19.14
CA ASP A 161 14.81 -0.49 -19.70
C ASP A 161 14.62 0.99 -20.06
N GLN A 162 15.34 1.86 -19.34
CA GLN A 162 15.37 3.29 -19.63
C GLN A 162 16.07 3.58 -20.97
N ASN A 163 17.01 2.72 -21.41
CA ASN A 163 17.73 2.91 -22.66
C ASN A 163 16.79 2.73 -23.86
N LEU A 164 15.93 1.71 -23.86
CA LEU A 164 14.88 1.51 -24.86
C LEU A 164 13.94 2.72 -24.99
N TYR A 165 13.48 3.30 -23.88
CA TYR A 165 12.65 4.51 -23.89
C TYR A 165 13.41 5.72 -24.48
N HIS A 166 14.64 5.97 -24.04
CA HIS A 166 15.46 7.07 -24.57
C HIS A 166 15.79 6.87 -26.06
N ALA A 167 16.07 5.64 -26.49
CA ALA A 167 16.27 5.28 -27.89
C ALA A 167 15.04 5.57 -28.75
N ALA A 168 13.84 5.20 -28.27
CA ALA A 168 12.59 5.50 -28.97
C ALA A 168 12.34 7.02 -29.10
N LYS A 169 12.58 7.82 -28.05
CA LYS A 169 12.44 9.29 -28.12
C LYS A 169 13.48 9.93 -29.05
N GLN A 170 14.73 9.47 -29.03
CA GLN A 170 15.77 9.95 -29.95
C GLN A 170 15.45 9.61 -31.41
N PHE A 171 14.97 8.39 -31.68
CA PHE A 171 14.64 7.99 -33.05
C PHE A 171 13.41 8.72 -33.57
N LEU A 172 12.37 8.92 -32.75
CA LEU A 172 11.20 9.74 -33.12
C LEU A 172 11.61 11.15 -33.54
N SER A 173 12.48 11.79 -32.74
CA SER A 173 13.02 13.12 -33.05
C SER A 173 13.78 13.19 -34.38
N ALA A 174 14.35 12.07 -34.87
CA ALA A 174 14.99 12.02 -36.19
C ALA A 174 13.98 12.07 -37.35
N PHE A 175 12.73 11.60 -37.16
CA PHE A 175 11.64 11.80 -38.14
C PHE A 175 11.15 13.24 -38.15
N ASP A 176 11.04 13.88 -36.99
CA ASP A 176 10.65 15.29 -36.87
C ASP A 176 11.67 16.20 -37.58
N VAL A 177 12.97 15.98 -37.33
CA VAL A 177 14.07 16.73 -38.00
C VAL A 177 14.14 16.44 -39.50
N ALA A 178 13.77 15.23 -39.94
CA ALA A 178 13.67 14.88 -41.36
C ALA A 178 12.37 15.36 -42.02
N GLY A 179 11.45 16.02 -41.29
CA GLY A 179 10.18 16.52 -41.81
C GLY A 179 9.19 15.43 -42.23
N ILE A 180 9.35 14.18 -41.77
CA ILE A 180 8.50 13.07 -42.21
C ILE A 180 7.14 13.15 -41.53
N LEU A 181 6.09 13.31 -42.34
CA LEU A 181 4.69 13.14 -41.94
C LEU A 181 4.17 11.77 -42.44
N SER A 182 4.02 10.80 -41.54
CA SER A 182 3.55 9.45 -41.86
C SER A 182 2.71 8.85 -40.74
N ILE A 183 1.66 8.09 -41.09
CA ILE A 183 0.75 7.49 -40.11
C ILE A 183 1.47 6.50 -39.17
N HIS A 184 2.47 5.75 -39.66
CA HIS A 184 3.25 4.82 -38.85
C HIS A 184 4.07 5.52 -37.75
N VAL A 185 4.53 6.75 -38.03
CA VAL A 185 5.28 7.58 -37.06
C VAL A 185 4.31 8.17 -36.03
N LEU A 186 3.10 8.55 -36.45
CA LEU A 186 2.01 8.94 -35.54
C LEU A 186 1.59 7.77 -34.63
N HIS A 187 1.48 6.54 -35.16
CA HIS A 187 1.23 5.33 -34.37
C HIS A 187 2.34 5.11 -33.34
N ALA A 188 3.60 5.24 -33.74
CA ALA A 188 4.74 5.12 -32.83
C ALA A 188 4.69 6.19 -31.72
N ALA A 189 4.41 7.45 -32.06
CA ALA A 189 4.26 8.54 -31.09
C ALA A 189 3.09 8.32 -30.12
N LEU A 190 1.97 7.73 -30.57
CA LEU A 190 0.84 7.36 -29.73
C LEU A 190 1.19 6.23 -28.76
N LEU A 191 1.86 5.17 -29.22
CA LEU A 191 2.29 4.06 -28.37
C LEU A 191 3.34 4.50 -27.33
N ILE A 192 4.25 5.41 -27.70
CA ILE A 192 5.16 6.09 -26.76
C ILE A 192 4.37 6.93 -25.73
N SER A 193 3.35 7.67 -26.15
CA SER A 193 2.50 8.46 -25.25
C SER A 193 1.73 7.57 -24.26
N ILE A 194 1.25 6.41 -24.71
CA ILE A 194 0.58 5.39 -23.88
C ILE A 194 1.54 4.80 -22.84
N TYR A 195 2.78 4.49 -23.23
CA TYR A 195 3.81 4.07 -22.30
C TYR A 195 4.15 5.16 -21.27
N GLU A 196 4.29 6.42 -21.70
CA GLU A 196 4.54 7.55 -20.80
C GLU A 196 3.39 7.73 -19.78
N LEU A 197 2.13 7.60 -20.21
CA LEU A 197 0.96 7.61 -19.32
C LEU A 197 0.99 6.45 -18.32
N GLY A 198 1.13 5.21 -18.80
CA GLY A 198 1.08 4.00 -17.98
C GLY A 198 2.25 3.86 -17.00
N GLN A 199 3.44 4.37 -17.37
CA GLN A 199 4.61 4.44 -16.49
C GLN A 199 4.69 5.74 -15.66
N ALA A 200 3.69 6.62 -15.77
CA ALA A 200 3.56 7.90 -15.07
C ALA A 200 4.72 8.89 -15.29
N ILE A 201 5.20 8.99 -16.53
CA ILE A 201 6.26 9.90 -16.98
C ILE A 201 5.66 11.28 -17.28
N TYR A 202 5.23 11.96 -16.22
CA TYR A 202 4.73 13.34 -16.27
C TYR A 202 5.87 14.36 -16.04
N PRO A 203 5.83 15.55 -16.69
CA PRO A 203 4.79 16.05 -17.58
C PRO A 203 4.90 15.57 -19.03
N THR A 204 5.91 14.76 -19.40
CA THR A 204 6.19 14.36 -20.80
C THR A 204 4.96 13.78 -21.51
N ALA A 205 4.23 12.87 -20.85
CA ALA A 205 3.00 12.27 -21.37
C ALA A 205 1.98 13.30 -21.89
N TYR A 206 1.83 14.43 -21.18
CA TYR A 206 0.90 15.50 -21.53
C TYR A 206 1.32 16.23 -22.82
N PHE A 207 2.61 16.50 -22.97
CA PHE A 207 3.13 17.11 -24.19
C PHE A 207 3.12 16.13 -25.36
N SER A 208 3.45 14.85 -25.15
CA SER A 208 3.45 13.82 -26.21
C SER A 208 2.04 13.62 -26.81
N VAL A 209 0.99 13.57 -25.99
CA VAL A 209 -0.41 13.53 -26.49
C VAL A 209 -0.76 14.79 -27.30
N GLY A 210 -0.39 15.98 -26.82
CA GLY A 210 -0.58 17.23 -27.56
C GLY A 210 0.17 17.30 -28.90
N CYS A 211 1.37 16.71 -28.98
CA CYS A 211 2.10 16.54 -30.23
C CYS A 211 1.39 15.59 -31.20
N CYS A 212 0.85 14.47 -30.72
CA CYS A 212 0.07 13.54 -31.54
C CYS A 212 -1.15 14.21 -32.19
N VAL A 213 -1.85 15.10 -31.46
CA VAL A 213 -2.93 15.93 -32.03
C VAL A 213 -2.43 16.76 -33.22
N ARG A 214 -1.36 17.55 -33.01
CA ARG A 214 -0.81 18.44 -34.05
C ARG A 214 -0.33 17.67 -35.27
N TYR A 215 0.31 16.52 -35.06
CA TYR A 215 0.82 15.65 -36.12
C TYR A 215 -0.34 15.02 -36.93
N ALA A 216 -1.42 14.61 -36.28
CA ALA A 216 -2.61 14.10 -36.96
C ALA A 216 -3.36 15.17 -37.77
N THR A 217 -3.49 16.39 -37.25
CA THR A 217 -4.05 17.54 -37.99
C THR A 217 -3.17 17.93 -39.18
N ALA A 218 -1.85 17.82 -39.07
CA ALA A 218 -0.93 18.00 -40.21
C ALA A 218 -1.14 16.92 -41.28
N LEU A 219 -1.43 15.68 -40.90
CA LEU A 219 -1.85 14.60 -41.81
C LEU A 219 -3.31 14.72 -42.30
N ALA A 220 -4.06 15.74 -41.87
CA ALA A 220 -5.50 15.95 -42.13
C ALA A 220 -6.44 14.82 -41.63
N ILE A 221 -5.95 13.96 -40.73
CA ILE A 221 -6.67 12.79 -40.19
C ILE A 221 -7.95 13.20 -39.43
N ASP A 222 -7.97 14.41 -38.89
CA ASP A 222 -9.16 15.03 -38.26
C ASP A 222 -10.37 15.10 -39.21
N LYS A 223 -10.15 15.28 -40.51
CA LYS A 223 -11.22 15.51 -41.51
C LYS A 223 -11.80 14.22 -42.09
N ASP A 224 -10.99 13.16 -42.13
CA ASP A 224 -11.39 11.82 -42.59
C ASP A 224 -12.43 11.15 -41.69
N THR A 225 -12.67 11.73 -40.51
CA THR A 225 -13.71 11.31 -39.56
C THR A 225 -15.11 11.75 -39.95
N ARG A 226 -15.24 12.76 -40.83
CA ARG A 226 -16.53 13.25 -41.37
C ARG A 226 -16.75 12.86 -42.84
N VAL A 227 -15.67 12.61 -43.59
CA VAL A 227 -15.68 12.43 -45.06
C VAL A 227 -15.23 11.02 -45.45
N THR A 228 -15.63 10.57 -46.64
CA THR A 228 -15.08 9.40 -47.34
C THR A 228 -14.26 9.91 -48.54
N PRO A 229 -12.92 10.02 -48.47
CA PRO A 229 -12.13 10.58 -49.56
C PRO A 229 -12.15 9.70 -50.82
N ASN A 230 -12.43 10.30 -51.98
CA ASN A 230 -12.41 9.59 -53.25
C ASN A 230 -11.02 9.00 -53.55
N GLY A 231 -10.96 7.69 -53.80
CA GLY A 231 -9.73 6.97 -54.15
C GLY A 231 -8.93 6.40 -52.97
N MET A 232 -9.29 6.70 -51.72
CA MET A 232 -8.67 6.08 -50.54
C MET A 232 -9.24 4.66 -50.31
N LEU A 233 -8.40 3.72 -49.89
CA LEU A 233 -8.84 2.37 -49.55
C LEU A 233 -9.60 2.36 -48.21
N ALA A 234 -10.61 1.48 -48.09
CA ALA A 234 -11.47 1.44 -46.91
C ALA A 234 -10.73 1.07 -45.61
N ASP A 235 -9.70 0.21 -45.69
CA ASP A 235 -8.86 -0.15 -44.55
C ASP A 235 -7.80 0.91 -44.20
N GLU A 236 -7.40 1.75 -45.16
CA GLU A 236 -6.59 2.96 -44.89
C GLU A 236 -7.43 4.04 -44.21
N LEU A 237 -8.66 4.27 -44.70
CA LEU A 237 -9.58 5.25 -44.11
C LEU A 237 -9.96 4.87 -42.67
N GLU A 238 -10.27 3.60 -42.39
CA GLU A 238 -10.59 3.16 -41.04
C GLU A 238 -9.37 3.19 -40.11
N GLU A 239 -8.17 2.88 -40.59
CA GLU A 239 -6.94 3.03 -39.80
C GLU A 239 -6.72 4.51 -39.37
N ARG A 240 -6.96 5.46 -40.29
CA ARG A 240 -6.91 6.90 -40.00
C ARG A 240 -7.98 7.31 -38.98
N ARG A 241 -9.23 6.85 -39.13
CA ARG A 241 -10.33 7.10 -38.17
C ARG A 241 -10.03 6.54 -36.79
N ARG A 242 -9.54 5.30 -36.70
CA ARG A 242 -9.13 4.66 -35.43
C ARG A 242 -8.00 5.42 -34.75
N THR A 243 -7.05 5.92 -35.54
CA THR A 243 -5.96 6.78 -35.06
C THR A 243 -6.48 8.10 -34.46
N TRP A 244 -7.46 8.76 -35.09
CA TRP A 244 -8.10 9.95 -34.50
C TRP A 244 -8.85 9.64 -33.21
N TRP A 245 -9.64 8.56 -33.18
CA TRP A 245 -10.36 8.18 -31.97
C TRP A 245 -9.40 7.84 -30.80
N ALA A 246 -8.25 7.21 -31.07
CA ALA A 246 -7.21 7.02 -30.04
C ALA A 246 -6.67 8.36 -29.50
N ILE A 247 -6.46 9.36 -30.36
CA ILE A 247 -6.05 10.72 -29.95
C ILE A 247 -7.12 11.36 -29.05
N LEU A 248 -8.41 11.31 -29.45
CA LEU A 248 -9.52 11.81 -28.64
C LEU A 248 -9.58 11.11 -27.27
N ILE A 249 -9.43 9.78 -27.25
CA ILE A 249 -9.42 8.99 -26.01
C ILE A 249 -8.31 9.47 -25.07
N LEU A 250 -7.07 9.67 -25.55
CA LEU A 250 -5.96 10.11 -24.70
C LEU A 250 -6.08 11.57 -24.25
N ASP A 251 -6.51 12.49 -25.13
CA ASP A 251 -6.70 13.93 -24.82
C ASP A 251 -7.83 14.14 -23.80
N ARG A 252 -8.87 13.29 -23.77
CA ARG A 252 -9.88 13.31 -22.69
C ARG A 252 -9.42 12.57 -21.44
N PHE A 253 -8.77 11.41 -21.58
CA PHE A 253 -8.33 10.57 -20.46
C PHE A 253 -7.35 11.30 -19.52
N ILE A 254 -6.34 11.98 -20.07
CA ILE A 254 -5.30 12.65 -19.26
C ILE A 254 -5.87 13.76 -18.36
N LEU A 255 -7.02 14.34 -18.73
CA LEU A 255 -7.72 15.40 -18.00
C LEU A 255 -8.65 14.86 -16.90
N MET A 256 -8.78 13.53 -16.72
CA MET A 256 -9.55 12.95 -15.60
C MET A 256 -8.94 13.25 -14.23
N SER A 257 -7.62 13.44 -14.16
CA SER A 257 -6.91 13.77 -12.91
C SER A 257 -7.14 15.22 -12.46
N ASP A 258 -7.18 16.16 -13.41
CA ASP A 258 -7.57 17.56 -13.20
C ASP A 258 -8.39 18.09 -14.39
N PRO A 259 -9.74 18.05 -14.29
CA PRO A 259 -10.64 18.57 -15.33
C PRO A 259 -10.50 20.06 -15.65
N SER A 260 -9.79 20.85 -14.84
CA SER A 260 -9.62 22.29 -15.09
C SER A 260 -8.73 22.59 -16.30
N GLY A 261 -7.78 21.70 -16.63
CA GLY A 261 -6.98 21.79 -17.85
C GLY A 261 -7.83 21.66 -19.12
N ALA A 262 -7.48 22.40 -20.18
CA ALA A 262 -8.23 22.42 -21.43
C ALA A 262 -8.01 21.18 -22.31
N MET A 263 -9.00 20.85 -23.14
CA MET A 263 -8.89 19.85 -24.21
C MET A 263 -8.15 20.45 -25.41
N VAL A 264 -7.26 19.68 -26.05
CA VAL A 264 -6.50 20.14 -27.23
C VAL A 264 -7.29 19.94 -28.54
N THR A 265 -8.22 18.97 -28.56
CA THR A 265 -9.11 18.67 -29.68
C THR A 265 -10.54 19.17 -29.46
N GLU A 266 -11.24 19.51 -30.54
CA GLU A 266 -12.70 19.69 -30.55
C GLU A 266 -13.42 18.38 -30.15
N ASP A 267 -14.68 18.50 -29.74
CA ASP A 267 -15.51 17.34 -29.41
C ASP A 267 -16.16 16.75 -30.68
N PRO A 268 -16.24 15.40 -30.82
CA PRO A 268 -16.86 14.77 -31.97
C PRO A 268 -18.35 15.07 -32.04
N ASP A 269 -18.81 15.43 -33.23
CA ASP A 269 -20.19 15.83 -33.53
C ASP A 269 -21.06 14.66 -34.01
N GLU A 270 -22.35 14.93 -34.23
CA GLU A 270 -23.35 13.97 -34.69
C GLU A 270 -23.04 13.31 -36.05
N GLU A 271 -22.28 13.98 -36.93
CA GLU A 271 -21.91 13.49 -38.26
C GLU A 271 -20.59 12.69 -38.27
N THR A 272 -19.83 12.74 -37.18
CA THR A 272 -18.55 12.05 -37.01
C THR A 272 -18.76 10.53 -37.05
N PHE A 273 -17.99 9.82 -37.87
CA PHE A 273 -18.00 8.37 -37.95
C PHE A 273 -17.28 7.75 -36.75
N LEU A 274 -17.96 6.80 -36.09
CA LEU A 274 -17.41 5.94 -35.05
C LEU A 274 -16.55 4.81 -35.66
N PRO A 275 -15.60 4.24 -34.91
CA PRO A 275 -14.90 3.03 -35.31
C PRO A 275 -15.86 1.85 -35.53
N VAL A 276 -15.58 1.05 -36.55
CA VAL A 276 -16.35 -0.13 -36.97
C VAL A 276 -16.14 -1.35 -36.03
N GLU A 277 -16.78 -2.47 -36.33
CA GLU A 277 -16.50 -3.76 -35.66
C GLU A 277 -15.02 -4.17 -35.80
N ASP A 278 -14.37 -4.45 -34.66
CA ASP A 278 -12.92 -4.76 -34.61
C ASP A 278 -12.57 -6.00 -35.43
N GLU A 279 -13.44 -7.02 -35.39
CA GLU A 279 -13.31 -8.27 -36.13
C GLU A 279 -13.34 -8.05 -37.66
N VAL A 280 -14.05 -7.01 -38.14
CA VAL A 280 -14.14 -6.66 -39.57
C VAL A 280 -12.93 -5.82 -40.00
N PHE A 281 -12.38 -4.98 -39.11
CA PHE A 281 -11.12 -4.26 -39.31
C PHE A 281 -9.93 -5.25 -39.42
N GLU A 282 -9.84 -6.23 -38.52
CA GLU A 282 -8.80 -7.26 -38.55
C GLU A 282 -8.87 -8.13 -39.81
N ALA A 283 -10.08 -8.49 -40.26
CA ALA A 283 -10.29 -9.24 -41.50
C ALA A 283 -10.04 -8.41 -42.78
N GLY A 284 -10.08 -7.07 -42.68
CA GLY A 284 -9.99 -6.17 -43.83
C GLY A 284 -11.18 -6.26 -44.79
N THR A 285 -12.33 -6.74 -44.33
CA THR A 285 -13.57 -6.96 -45.12
C THR A 285 -14.50 -5.73 -45.12
N MET A 286 -13.89 -4.55 -45.04
CA MET A 286 -14.55 -3.27 -44.78
C MET A 286 -15.37 -2.77 -45.96
N THR A 287 -16.53 -2.18 -45.69
CA THR A 287 -17.38 -1.55 -46.72
C THR A 287 -17.89 -0.19 -46.24
N VAL A 288 -18.29 0.70 -47.17
CA VAL A 288 -18.85 2.01 -46.84
C VAL A 288 -20.10 1.90 -45.95
N ALA A 289 -20.87 0.81 -46.10
CA ALA A 289 -22.06 0.52 -45.29
C ALA A 289 -21.76 0.01 -43.86
N SER A 290 -20.50 -0.27 -43.52
CA SER A 290 -20.09 -0.72 -42.17
C SER A 290 -19.76 0.42 -41.20
N ALA A 291 -19.72 1.66 -41.67
CA ALA A 291 -19.44 2.84 -40.84
C ALA A 291 -20.72 3.46 -40.27
N ILE A 292 -20.73 3.69 -38.94
CA ILE A 292 -21.85 4.23 -38.17
C ILE A 292 -21.46 5.62 -37.63
N ARG A 293 -22.40 6.56 -37.49
CA ARG A 293 -22.15 7.92 -36.95
C ARG A 293 -22.53 8.04 -35.47
N VAL A 294 -21.99 9.05 -34.79
CA VAL A 294 -22.29 9.37 -33.38
C VAL A 294 -23.79 9.54 -33.11
N ARG A 295 -24.55 10.10 -34.06
CA ARG A 295 -26.01 10.29 -33.96
C ARG A 295 -26.86 9.01 -34.11
N ASP A 296 -26.28 7.94 -34.66
CA ASP A 296 -27.04 6.73 -34.99
C ASP A 296 -27.26 5.88 -33.71
N ASN A 297 -28.24 4.97 -33.73
CA ASN A 297 -28.65 4.22 -32.54
C ASN A 297 -27.47 3.48 -31.87
N PRO A 298 -27.11 3.77 -30.60
CA PRO A 298 -26.00 3.10 -29.91
C PRO A 298 -26.09 1.58 -29.86
N GLY A 299 -27.30 1.01 -29.85
CA GLY A 299 -27.53 -0.44 -29.87
C GLY A 299 -27.23 -1.10 -31.23
N ALA A 300 -27.01 -0.33 -32.29
CA ALA A 300 -26.52 -0.85 -33.57
C ALA A 300 -24.99 -1.03 -33.57
N LEU A 301 -24.26 -0.37 -32.66
CA LEU A 301 -22.80 -0.43 -32.61
C LEU A 301 -22.31 -1.69 -31.90
N LYS A 302 -21.42 -2.41 -32.58
CA LYS A 302 -20.70 -3.59 -32.10
C LYS A 302 -19.20 -3.33 -32.17
N GLY A 303 -18.42 -4.16 -31.47
CA GLY A 303 -16.97 -3.95 -31.29
C GLY A 303 -16.64 -3.20 -30.00
N ARG A 304 -15.39 -3.33 -29.55
CA ARG A 304 -14.90 -2.79 -28.28
C ARG A 304 -14.47 -1.32 -28.43
N PHE A 305 -13.70 -1.04 -29.47
CA PHE A 305 -13.11 0.30 -29.65
C PHE A 305 -14.15 1.36 -29.99
N GLY A 306 -15.18 1.02 -30.77
CA GLY A 306 -16.33 1.91 -31.03
C GLY A 306 -17.10 2.29 -29.77
N ARG A 307 -17.22 1.38 -28.80
CA ARG A 307 -17.88 1.65 -27.50
C ARG A 307 -17.01 2.46 -26.56
N LEU A 308 -15.68 2.29 -26.62
CA LEU A 308 -14.73 3.17 -25.93
C LEU A 308 -14.81 4.61 -26.47
N ALA A 309 -14.95 4.78 -27.79
CA ALA A 309 -15.22 6.07 -28.43
C ALA A 309 -16.55 6.71 -27.93
N GLN A 310 -17.64 5.94 -27.84
CA GLN A 310 -18.91 6.43 -27.26
C GLN A 310 -18.75 6.84 -25.78
N ALA A 311 -18.07 6.04 -24.96
CA ALA A 311 -17.81 6.38 -23.56
C ALA A 311 -16.98 7.66 -23.42
N VAL A 312 -16.01 7.87 -24.32
CA VAL A 312 -15.18 9.08 -24.35
C VAL A 312 -15.95 10.32 -24.84
N HIS A 313 -16.94 10.19 -25.73
CA HIS A 313 -17.86 11.31 -26.01
C HIS A 313 -18.65 11.73 -24.75
N LEU A 314 -19.08 10.79 -23.91
CA LEU A 314 -19.74 11.10 -22.63
C LEU A 314 -18.76 11.66 -21.58
N LEU A 315 -17.49 11.23 -21.59
CA LEU A 315 -16.41 11.86 -20.82
C LEU A 315 -16.17 13.31 -21.28
N SER A 316 -16.21 13.60 -22.57
CA SER A 316 -16.10 14.98 -23.07
C SER A 316 -17.19 15.88 -22.50
N ARG A 317 -18.45 15.41 -22.47
CA ARG A 317 -19.56 16.11 -21.80
C ARG A 317 -19.30 16.28 -20.31
N THR A 318 -18.80 15.23 -19.64
CA THR A 318 -18.44 15.24 -18.22
C THR A 318 -17.38 16.30 -17.90
N LEU A 319 -16.26 16.32 -18.62
CA LEU A 319 -15.18 17.31 -18.43
C LEU A 319 -15.67 18.75 -18.71
N ARG A 320 -16.51 18.93 -19.74
CA ARG A 320 -17.09 20.25 -20.07
C ARG A 320 -18.02 20.77 -18.97
N HIS A 321 -18.88 19.91 -18.43
CA HIS A 321 -19.73 20.20 -17.26
C HIS A 321 -18.88 20.60 -16.04
N LEU A 322 -17.83 19.83 -15.73
CA LEU A 322 -16.97 20.07 -14.57
C LEU A 322 -16.11 21.35 -14.66
N ARG A 323 -15.97 21.96 -15.85
CA ARG A 323 -15.36 23.29 -16.02
C ARG A 323 -16.34 24.46 -15.87
N ARG A 324 -17.66 24.23 -15.95
CA ARG A 324 -18.67 25.29 -15.80
C ARG A 324 -18.74 25.75 -14.34
N ASN A 325 -18.90 27.06 -14.13
CA ASN A 325 -19.14 27.59 -12.79
C ASN A 325 -20.60 27.33 -12.38
N PRO A 326 -20.87 26.57 -11.29
CA PRO A 326 -22.23 26.24 -10.89
C PRO A 326 -23.03 27.44 -10.37
N SER A 327 -22.40 28.57 -10.02
CA SER A 327 -23.13 29.78 -9.60
C SER A 327 -23.78 30.55 -10.76
N THR A 328 -23.53 30.15 -12.01
CA THR A 328 -24.00 30.85 -13.22
C THR A 328 -24.99 30.06 -14.09
N ASP A 329 -25.33 28.82 -13.72
CA ASP A 329 -26.20 27.94 -14.53
C ASP A 329 -27.17 27.12 -13.66
N PRO A 330 -28.49 27.41 -13.69
CA PRO A 330 -29.49 26.67 -12.92
C PRO A 330 -29.74 25.24 -13.45
N LEU A 331 -29.46 24.97 -14.74
CA LEU A 331 -29.68 23.64 -15.35
C LEU A 331 -28.53 22.67 -15.06
N CYS A 332 -27.45 23.14 -14.44
CA CYS A 332 -26.25 22.35 -14.10
C CYS A 332 -26.56 21.03 -13.36
N ARG A 333 -27.56 20.99 -12.47
CA ARG A 333 -27.96 19.73 -11.79
C ARG A 333 -28.69 18.74 -12.70
N GLU A 334 -29.48 19.24 -13.65
CA GLU A 334 -30.20 18.42 -14.62
C GLU A 334 -29.25 17.85 -15.67
N GLU A 335 -28.29 18.65 -16.15
CA GLU A 335 -27.24 18.17 -17.05
C GLU A 335 -26.39 17.08 -16.39
N GLU A 336 -25.97 17.24 -15.12
CA GLU A 336 -25.24 16.18 -14.41
C GLU A 336 -26.07 14.89 -14.28
N THR A 337 -27.35 15.02 -13.92
CA THR A 337 -28.28 13.89 -13.77
C THR A 337 -28.48 13.17 -15.11
N GLN A 338 -28.59 13.92 -16.21
CA GLN A 338 -28.65 13.35 -17.56
C GLN A 338 -27.35 12.61 -17.90
N ILE A 339 -26.18 13.22 -17.69
CA ILE A 339 -24.88 12.61 -17.97
C ILE A 339 -24.69 11.31 -17.17
N ARG A 340 -24.97 11.31 -15.86
CA ARG A 340 -24.93 10.09 -15.02
C ARG A 340 -25.83 8.99 -15.59
N ARG A 341 -27.09 9.32 -15.93
CA ARG A 341 -28.04 8.35 -16.52
C ARG A 341 -27.59 7.82 -17.87
N THR A 342 -27.03 8.63 -18.76
CA THR A 342 -26.53 8.17 -20.06
C THR A 342 -25.29 7.30 -19.94
N LEU A 343 -24.34 7.64 -19.04
CA LEU A 343 -23.19 6.78 -18.70
C LEU A 343 -23.65 5.41 -18.14
N PHE A 344 -24.65 5.42 -17.27
CA PHE A 344 -25.19 4.21 -16.64
C PHE A 344 -26.01 3.34 -17.62
N ALA A 345 -26.76 3.95 -18.53
CA ALA A 345 -27.42 3.23 -19.63
C ALA A 345 -26.40 2.56 -20.57
N LEU A 346 -25.30 3.26 -20.91
CA LEU A 346 -24.23 2.70 -21.75
C LEU A 346 -23.52 1.50 -21.09
N LEU A 347 -23.38 1.50 -19.76
CA LEU A 347 -22.88 0.34 -19.00
C LEU A 347 -23.80 -0.88 -19.14
N HIS A 348 -25.11 -0.71 -18.98
CA HIS A 348 -26.08 -1.80 -19.08
C HIS A 348 -26.22 -2.38 -20.49
N LEU A 349 -26.10 -1.56 -21.55
CA LEU A 349 -26.08 -2.03 -22.94
C LEU A 349 -24.93 -3.03 -23.20
N THR A 350 -23.84 -2.95 -22.44
CA THR A 350 -22.66 -3.80 -22.62
C THR A 350 -22.59 -5.04 -21.74
N SER A 351 -23.38 -5.13 -20.66
CA SER A 351 -23.23 -6.20 -19.65
C SER A 351 -23.36 -7.61 -20.23
N GLY A 352 -24.42 -7.85 -21.03
CA GLY A 352 -24.64 -9.17 -21.66
C GLY A 352 -23.57 -9.55 -22.69
N GLU A 353 -22.95 -8.57 -23.35
CA GLU A 353 -21.84 -8.84 -24.26
C GLU A 353 -20.51 -9.11 -23.55
N THR A 354 -20.24 -8.48 -22.40
CA THR A 354 -19.07 -8.83 -21.59
C THR A 354 -19.14 -10.26 -21.05
N GLU A 355 -20.35 -10.74 -20.69
CA GLU A 355 -20.58 -12.14 -20.30
C GLU A 355 -20.41 -13.11 -21.48
N LEU A 356 -21.07 -12.84 -22.62
CA LEU A 356 -20.94 -13.65 -23.84
C LEU A 356 -19.50 -13.75 -24.36
N ARG A 357 -18.72 -12.66 -24.26
CA ARG A 357 -17.32 -12.58 -24.71
C ARG A 357 -16.30 -12.98 -23.63
N LYS A 358 -16.74 -13.40 -22.43
CA LYS A 358 -15.89 -13.72 -21.27
C LYS A 358 -14.87 -12.62 -20.91
N MET A 359 -15.24 -11.36 -21.06
CA MET A 359 -14.35 -10.22 -20.75
C MET A 359 -14.48 -9.81 -19.29
N GLU A 360 -13.46 -10.06 -18.47
CA GLU A 360 -13.49 -9.68 -17.05
C GLU A 360 -13.42 -8.16 -16.85
N LEU A 361 -12.69 -7.42 -17.71
CA LEU A 361 -12.77 -5.96 -17.82
C LEU A 361 -13.11 -5.51 -19.25
N CYS A 362 -13.76 -4.35 -19.34
CA CYS A 362 -14.02 -3.61 -20.56
C CYS A 362 -13.59 -2.14 -20.38
N ASP A 363 -12.85 -1.58 -21.34
CA ASP A 363 -12.34 -0.22 -21.26
C ASP A 363 -13.43 0.85 -21.29
N GLN A 364 -14.53 0.61 -22.01
CA GLN A 364 -15.71 1.47 -21.96
C GLN A 364 -16.33 1.46 -20.56
N SER A 365 -16.41 0.31 -19.89
CA SER A 365 -16.85 0.25 -18.49
C SER A 365 -15.91 1.03 -17.57
N ALA A 366 -14.60 0.88 -17.74
CA ALA A 366 -13.59 1.62 -16.98
C ALA A 366 -13.69 3.15 -17.19
N MET A 367 -13.98 3.62 -18.40
CA MET A 367 -14.22 5.04 -18.69
C MET A 367 -15.55 5.54 -18.12
N CYS A 368 -16.63 4.76 -18.21
CA CYS A 368 -17.91 5.11 -17.61
C CYS A 368 -17.83 5.16 -16.07
N TYR A 369 -17.19 4.16 -15.45
CA TYR A 369 -16.93 4.12 -14.00
C TYR A 369 -16.11 5.35 -13.56
N SER A 370 -14.97 5.60 -14.22
CA SER A 370 -14.12 6.76 -13.92
C SER A 370 -14.90 8.09 -14.06
N SER A 371 -15.78 8.21 -15.06
CA SER A 371 -16.60 9.42 -15.28
C SER A 371 -17.66 9.62 -14.17
N ILE A 372 -18.35 8.55 -13.75
CA ILE A 372 -19.34 8.60 -12.66
C ILE A 372 -18.66 8.96 -11.33
N LEU A 373 -17.51 8.35 -11.02
CA LEU A 373 -16.72 8.66 -9.81
C LEU A 373 -16.16 10.09 -9.83
N LEU A 374 -15.81 10.61 -11.00
CA LEU A 374 -15.32 11.99 -11.17
C LEU A 374 -16.42 13.02 -10.92
N LEU A 375 -17.64 12.78 -11.43
CA LEU A 375 -18.83 13.59 -11.13
C LEU A 375 -19.11 13.61 -9.63
N GLU A 376 -19.14 12.45 -8.97
CA GLU A 376 -19.37 12.36 -7.52
C GLU A 376 -18.33 13.15 -6.71
N ARG A 377 -17.04 13.01 -7.03
CA ARG A 377 -15.95 13.72 -6.37
C ARG A 377 -16.10 15.24 -6.49
N PHE A 378 -16.53 15.73 -7.64
CA PHE A 378 -16.74 17.17 -7.87
C PHE A 378 -18.05 17.70 -7.29
N ALA A 379 -19.14 16.94 -7.31
CA ALA A 379 -20.38 17.29 -6.62
C ALA A 379 -20.14 17.46 -5.10
N ARG A 380 -19.43 16.50 -4.48
CA ARG A 380 -19.02 16.57 -3.06
C ARG A 380 -18.06 17.73 -2.79
N ARG A 381 -17.11 18.02 -3.70
CA ARG A 381 -16.22 19.20 -3.60
C ARG A 381 -16.99 20.53 -3.67
N ARG A 382 -18.03 20.62 -4.51
CA ARG A 382 -18.92 21.80 -4.59
C ARG A 382 -19.69 22.00 -3.29
N LEU A 383 -20.30 20.94 -2.74
CA LEU A 383 -21.02 21.00 -1.46
C LEU A 383 -20.14 21.54 -0.33
N ALA A 384 -18.90 21.04 -0.22
CA ALA A 384 -17.93 21.46 0.79
C ALA A 384 -17.41 22.91 0.62
N LEU A 385 -17.44 23.48 -0.59
CA LEU A 385 -16.96 24.84 -0.87
C LEU A 385 -18.07 25.90 -0.84
N TYR A 386 -19.31 25.53 -1.17
CA TYR A 386 -20.41 26.48 -1.40
C TYR A 386 -21.62 26.29 -0.48
N GLY A 387 -21.65 25.27 0.38
CA GLY A 387 -22.68 25.14 1.43
C GLY A 387 -24.11 24.99 0.91
N ASP A 388 -24.29 24.20 -0.16
CA ASP A 388 -25.55 24.08 -0.90
C ASP A 388 -26.71 23.62 0.01
N VAL A 389 -27.84 24.34 -0.04
CA VAL A 389 -28.85 24.36 1.03
C VAL A 389 -29.96 23.34 0.79
N CYS A 390 -29.68 22.05 1.00
CA CYS A 390 -30.73 21.04 1.11
C CYS A 390 -30.28 19.74 1.82
N GLY A 391 -31.06 19.29 2.81
CA GLY A 391 -31.32 17.88 3.15
C GLY A 391 -30.16 16.98 3.63
N ASP A 392 -30.42 16.19 4.69
CA ASP A 392 -29.50 15.17 5.22
C ASP A 392 -29.20 14.04 4.18
N GLU A 393 -30.06 13.89 3.16
CA GLU A 393 -29.89 12.94 2.05
C GLU A 393 -28.59 13.14 1.25
N THR A 394 -28.01 14.36 1.26
CA THR A 394 -26.85 14.73 0.45
C THR A 394 -25.51 14.13 0.90
N ARG A 395 -25.48 13.41 2.03
CA ARG A 395 -24.29 12.68 2.51
C ARG A 395 -24.12 11.28 1.89
N SER A 396 -25.19 10.68 1.35
CA SER A 396 -25.09 9.38 0.66
C SER A 396 -24.35 9.53 -0.68
N PHE A 397 -23.76 8.44 -1.16
CA PHE A 397 -23.40 8.30 -2.57
C PHE A 397 -24.65 8.18 -3.44
N SER A 398 -24.57 8.63 -4.70
CA SER A 398 -25.62 8.37 -5.70
C SER A 398 -25.79 6.86 -5.96
N HIS A 399 -26.96 6.47 -6.47
CA HIS A 399 -27.26 5.07 -6.79
C HIS A 399 -26.25 4.51 -7.81
N GLU A 400 -25.98 5.24 -8.88
CA GLU A 400 -25.03 4.87 -9.93
C GLU A 400 -23.63 4.68 -9.34
N THR A 401 -23.20 5.59 -8.46
CA THR A 401 -21.88 5.50 -7.79
C THR A 401 -21.76 4.24 -6.93
N ARG A 402 -22.81 3.90 -6.17
CA ARG A 402 -22.83 2.69 -5.34
C ARG A 402 -22.75 1.42 -6.19
N VAL A 403 -23.52 1.34 -7.27
CA VAL A 403 -23.51 0.19 -8.20
C VAL A 403 -22.17 0.08 -8.92
N VAL A 404 -21.56 1.20 -9.33
CA VAL A 404 -20.23 1.22 -9.94
C VAL A 404 -19.15 0.69 -8.99
N LEU A 405 -19.12 1.15 -7.74
CA LEU A 405 -18.12 0.69 -6.75
C LEU A 405 -18.29 -0.79 -6.37
N ASP A 406 -19.53 -1.26 -6.27
CA ASP A 406 -19.86 -2.67 -6.04
C ASP A 406 -19.44 -3.56 -7.23
N ALA A 407 -19.84 -3.22 -8.45
CA ALA A 407 -19.49 -3.98 -9.66
C ALA A 407 -17.97 -3.98 -9.93
N ALA A 408 -17.29 -2.87 -9.65
CA ALA A 408 -15.84 -2.77 -9.74
C ALA A 408 -15.14 -3.64 -8.68
N SER A 409 -15.61 -3.61 -7.42
CA SER A 409 -15.03 -4.43 -6.34
C SER A 409 -15.25 -5.93 -6.59
N LYS A 410 -16.45 -6.34 -7.02
CA LYS A 410 -16.75 -7.73 -7.43
C LYS A 410 -15.89 -8.22 -8.60
N THR A 411 -15.45 -7.31 -9.46
CA THR A 411 -14.57 -7.64 -10.59
C THR A 411 -13.12 -7.80 -10.14
N VAL A 412 -12.63 -6.91 -9.26
CA VAL A 412 -11.33 -7.09 -8.61
C VAL A 412 -11.26 -8.38 -7.79
N GLY A 413 -12.28 -8.68 -6.97
CA GLY A 413 -12.33 -9.89 -6.17
C GLY A 413 -12.23 -11.18 -6.99
N ARG A 414 -12.79 -11.20 -8.21
CA ARG A 414 -12.62 -12.32 -9.17
C ARG A 414 -11.20 -12.43 -9.70
N ILE A 415 -10.58 -11.33 -10.14
CA ILE A 415 -9.21 -11.35 -10.66
C ILE A 415 -8.20 -11.75 -9.58
N LEU A 416 -8.39 -11.30 -8.34
CA LEU A 416 -7.55 -11.72 -7.20
C LEU A 416 -7.67 -13.22 -6.89
N GLN A 417 -8.80 -13.87 -7.18
CA GLN A 417 -8.92 -15.33 -7.09
C GLN A 417 -8.15 -16.06 -8.20
N LEU A 418 -7.88 -15.39 -9.34
CA LEU A 418 -7.16 -15.94 -10.49
C LEU A 418 -5.67 -15.58 -10.53
N GLU A 419 -5.17 -14.71 -9.65
CA GLU A 419 -3.82 -14.10 -9.74
C GLU A 419 -2.64 -15.09 -9.88
N SER A 420 -2.83 -16.33 -9.43
CA SER A 420 -1.83 -17.41 -9.45
C SER A 420 -1.88 -18.28 -10.71
N THR A 421 -2.97 -18.25 -11.48
CA THR A 421 -3.17 -19.07 -12.69
C THR A 421 -2.33 -18.53 -13.86
N ALA A 422 -2.47 -19.14 -15.06
CA ALA A 422 -1.96 -18.54 -16.29
C ALA A 422 -2.88 -17.39 -16.72
N ASP A 423 -4.19 -17.62 -16.72
CA ASP A 423 -5.22 -16.68 -17.16
C ASP A 423 -5.19 -15.37 -16.37
N GLY A 424 -5.06 -15.42 -15.03
CA GLY A 424 -4.96 -14.21 -14.20
C GLY A 424 -3.71 -13.37 -14.48
N LYS A 425 -2.61 -14.00 -14.93
CA LYS A 425 -1.40 -13.29 -15.36
C LYS A 425 -1.58 -12.66 -16.74
N ASP A 426 -2.24 -13.35 -17.67
CA ASP A 426 -2.57 -12.79 -18.97
C ASP A 426 -3.57 -11.61 -18.85
N ILE A 427 -4.54 -11.69 -17.93
CA ILE A 427 -5.46 -10.59 -17.59
C ILE A 427 -4.70 -9.37 -17.05
N ILE A 428 -3.74 -9.54 -16.14
CA ILE A 428 -2.91 -8.42 -15.64
C ILE A 428 -1.95 -7.89 -16.73
N ASN A 429 -1.44 -8.75 -17.61
CA ASN A 429 -0.52 -8.37 -18.68
C ASN A 429 -1.19 -7.71 -19.90
N SER A 430 -2.45 -8.05 -20.20
CA SER A 430 -3.26 -7.41 -21.25
C SER A 430 -4.01 -6.16 -20.75
N MET A 431 -3.98 -5.89 -19.44
CA MET A 431 -4.71 -4.78 -18.82
C MET A 431 -4.29 -3.40 -19.37
N SER A 432 -5.27 -2.58 -19.73
CA SER A 432 -5.06 -1.23 -20.23
C SER A 432 -4.73 -0.22 -19.13
N ILE A 433 -4.24 0.96 -19.54
CA ILE A 433 -4.11 2.12 -18.64
C ILE A 433 -5.48 2.63 -18.17
N PHE A 434 -6.54 2.42 -18.94
CA PHE A 434 -7.91 2.85 -18.63
C PHE A 434 -8.50 2.04 -17.47
N ALA A 435 -8.33 0.71 -17.53
CA ALA A 435 -8.67 -0.24 -16.48
C ALA A 435 -7.98 0.10 -15.14
N VAL A 436 -6.65 0.27 -15.18
CA VAL A 436 -5.85 0.59 -13.99
C VAL A 436 -6.23 1.97 -13.40
N HIS A 437 -6.51 2.95 -14.25
CA HIS A 437 -6.98 4.27 -13.80
C HIS A 437 -8.36 4.20 -13.13
N SER A 438 -9.30 3.43 -13.68
CA SER A 438 -10.60 3.21 -13.04
C SER A 438 -10.46 2.52 -11.69
N ALA A 439 -9.56 1.55 -11.56
CA ALA A 439 -9.25 0.90 -10.29
C ALA A 439 -8.64 1.87 -9.27
N TYR A 440 -7.73 2.74 -9.72
CA TYR A 440 -7.14 3.78 -8.89
C TYR A 440 -8.18 4.80 -8.41
N HIS A 441 -9.11 5.22 -9.29
CA HIS A 441 -10.21 6.11 -8.90
C HIS A 441 -11.18 5.45 -7.92
N SER A 442 -11.56 4.19 -8.10
CA SER A 442 -12.37 3.45 -7.11
C SER A 442 -11.67 3.40 -5.75
N ALA A 443 -10.40 2.99 -5.70
CA ALA A 443 -9.62 2.93 -4.48
C ALA A 443 -9.47 4.30 -3.80
N LEU A 444 -9.27 5.37 -4.58
CA LEU A 444 -9.20 6.75 -4.08
C LEU A 444 -10.55 7.21 -3.49
N THR A 445 -11.68 6.83 -4.09
CA THR A 445 -13.03 7.09 -3.56
C THR A 445 -13.22 6.40 -2.21
N TYR A 446 -12.87 5.11 -2.09
CA TYR A 446 -12.88 4.39 -0.81
C TYR A 446 -12.01 5.10 0.25
N VAL A 447 -10.77 5.50 -0.09
CA VAL A 447 -9.89 6.20 0.86
C VAL A 447 -10.42 7.58 1.28
N THR A 448 -10.94 8.37 0.34
CA THR A 448 -11.37 9.75 0.59
C THR A 448 -12.64 9.81 1.45
N TYR A 449 -13.55 8.86 1.30
CA TYR A 449 -14.86 8.85 1.97
C TYR A 449 -14.99 7.75 3.04
N ARG A 450 -13.85 7.31 3.62
CA ARG A 450 -13.80 6.29 4.70
C ARG A 450 -14.75 6.57 5.87
N ALA A 451 -15.01 7.84 6.16
CA ALA A 451 -15.92 8.25 7.24
C ALA A 451 -17.38 7.80 6.99
N ASP A 452 -17.82 7.82 5.73
CA ASP A 452 -19.20 7.60 5.30
C ASP A 452 -19.52 6.10 5.11
N MET A 453 -18.48 5.27 4.93
CA MET A 453 -18.61 3.87 4.48
C MET A 453 -18.34 2.82 5.57
N ARG A 454 -18.23 3.22 6.85
CA ARG A 454 -17.75 2.38 7.97
C ARG A 454 -18.47 1.03 8.07
N SER A 455 -17.80 -0.04 7.63
CA SER A 455 -18.26 -1.44 7.77
C SER A 455 -17.09 -2.42 7.60
N ALA A 456 -17.26 -3.68 8.03
CA ALA A 456 -16.25 -4.72 7.79
C ALA A 456 -16.04 -5.03 6.28
N GLU A 457 -17.06 -4.75 5.46
CA GLU A 457 -17.00 -4.85 4.00
C GLU A 457 -16.12 -3.74 3.39
N PHE A 458 -16.14 -2.53 3.95
CA PHE A 458 -15.26 -1.45 3.51
C PHE A 458 -13.78 -1.79 3.69
N ASP A 459 -13.35 -2.23 4.87
CA ASP A 459 -11.94 -2.51 5.12
C ASP A 459 -11.46 -3.75 4.34
N ARG A 460 -12.35 -4.72 4.07
CA ARG A 460 -12.10 -5.84 3.13
C ARG A 460 -11.87 -5.32 1.71
N ASN A 461 -12.83 -4.60 1.14
CA ASN A 461 -12.74 -4.08 -0.23
C ASN A 461 -11.51 -3.15 -0.39
N LEU A 462 -11.21 -2.29 0.59
CA LEU A 462 -10.02 -1.43 0.57
C LEU A 462 -8.70 -2.24 0.57
N THR A 463 -8.68 -3.39 1.23
CA THR A 463 -7.53 -4.31 1.21
C THR A 463 -7.38 -4.99 -0.15
N GLU A 464 -8.48 -5.45 -0.75
CA GLU A 464 -8.52 -6.00 -2.11
C GLU A 464 -8.06 -4.97 -3.15
N TRP A 465 -8.57 -3.73 -3.10
CA TRP A 465 -8.13 -2.63 -3.97
C TRP A 465 -6.63 -2.33 -3.86
N ARG A 466 -6.06 -2.37 -2.65
CA ARG A 466 -4.61 -2.22 -2.43
C ARG A 466 -3.82 -3.36 -3.07
N HIS A 467 -4.25 -4.61 -2.90
CA HIS A 467 -3.54 -5.75 -3.49
C HIS A 467 -3.61 -5.72 -5.02
N PHE A 468 -4.80 -5.46 -5.58
CA PHE A 468 -5.01 -5.34 -7.02
C PHE A 468 -4.12 -4.26 -7.66
N LEU A 469 -4.05 -3.06 -7.06
CA LEU A 469 -3.16 -2.00 -7.55
C LEU A 469 -1.67 -2.37 -7.45
N GLN A 470 -1.26 -3.17 -6.45
CA GLN A 470 0.08 -3.72 -6.39
C GLN A 470 0.35 -4.72 -7.52
N LEU A 471 -0.61 -5.58 -7.89
CA LEU A 471 -0.50 -6.45 -9.07
C LEU A 471 -0.38 -5.63 -10.36
N CYS A 472 -1.30 -4.68 -10.59
CA CYS A 472 -1.26 -3.77 -11.75
C CYS A 472 0.07 -3.00 -11.85
N SER A 473 0.69 -2.66 -10.72
CA SER A 473 1.97 -1.94 -10.69
C SER A 473 3.15 -2.72 -11.30
N LYS A 474 3.02 -4.04 -11.49
CA LYS A 474 3.97 -4.88 -12.21
C LYS A 474 3.99 -4.59 -13.72
N ARG A 475 2.86 -4.15 -14.29
CA ARG A 475 2.75 -3.69 -15.69
C ARG A 475 2.84 -2.18 -15.83
N TRP A 476 2.04 -1.43 -15.06
CA TRP A 476 1.89 0.02 -15.19
C TRP A 476 2.24 0.74 -13.89
N ARG A 477 3.37 1.45 -13.84
CA ARG A 477 3.81 2.18 -12.61
C ARG A 477 2.80 3.19 -12.10
N VAL A 478 1.89 3.72 -12.94
CA VAL A 478 0.81 4.62 -12.51
C VAL A 478 0.00 4.06 -11.32
N ALA A 479 -0.21 2.74 -11.25
CA ALA A 479 -0.90 2.07 -10.14
C ALA A 479 -0.22 2.25 -8.77
N ARG A 480 1.08 2.58 -8.73
CA ARG A 480 1.89 2.75 -7.52
C ARG A 480 1.84 4.19 -6.96
N TYR A 481 1.43 5.18 -7.75
CA TYR A 481 1.53 6.60 -7.38
C TYR A 481 0.31 7.10 -6.60
N GLY A 482 0.16 6.61 -5.36
CA GLY A 482 -0.71 7.25 -4.37
C GLY A 482 -0.12 8.56 -3.82
N PRO A 483 -0.93 9.42 -3.17
CA PRO A 483 -0.42 10.61 -2.49
C PRO A 483 0.53 10.19 -1.36
N ARG A 484 1.81 10.56 -1.48
CA ARG A 484 2.79 10.34 -0.42
C ARG A 484 2.45 11.23 0.77
N ARG A 485 2.28 10.63 1.95
CA ARG A 485 2.24 11.40 3.20
C ARG A 485 3.57 12.17 3.33
N ALA A 486 3.51 13.47 3.57
CA ALA A 486 4.68 14.25 3.89
C ALA A 486 5.07 14.01 5.36
N PRO A 487 6.37 13.93 5.71
CA PRO A 487 6.77 13.93 7.11
C PRO A 487 6.40 15.28 7.76
N PRO A 488 6.06 15.32 9.06
CA PRO A 488 5.87 16.57 9.78
C PRO A 488 7.15 17.43 9.77
N PRO A 489 7.03 18.75 9.90
CA PRO A 489 8.21 19.62 10.02
C PRO A 489 9.06 19.22 11.23
N VAL A 490 10.38 19.26 11.06
CA VAL A 490 11.33 19.14 12.18
C VAL A 490 11.33 20.48 12.92
N MET A 491 10.98 20.44 14.20
CA MET A 491 10.90 21.64 15.03
C MET A 491 12.26 21.88 15.72
N PRO A 492 12.89 23.07 15.57
CA PRO A 492 14.20 23.35 16.17
C PRO A 492 14.23 23.34 17.72
N THR A 493 13.07 23.25 18.35
CA THR A 493 12.86 23.14 19.81
C THR A 493 12.91 21.70 20.33
N ASP A 494 13.05 20.70 19.46
CA ASP A 494 12.89 19.30 19.84
C ASP A 494 14.24 18.66 20.18
N GLU A 495 14.33 18.06 21.36
CA GLU A 495 15.44 17.18 21.71
C GLU A 495 15.28 15.86 20.95
N VAL A 496 16.31 15.48 20.17
CA VAL A 496 16.29 14.23 19.41
C VAL A 496 16.99 13.13 20.20
N ALA A 497 16.25 12.05 20.50
CA ALA A 497 16.75 10.85 21.15
C ALA A 497 16.70 9.64 20.20
N PRO A 498 17.65 8.69 20.28
CA PRO A 498 17.68 7.52 19.43
C PRO A 498 16.63 6.46 19.82
N THR A 499 16.14 5.72 18.84
CA THR A 499 15.61 4.35 19.03
C THR A 499 16.79 3.37 19.01
N HIS A 500 16.84 2.42 19.94
CA HIS A 500 17.98 1.51 20.09
C HIS A 500 17.94 0.35 19.08
N LEU A 501 19.01 -0.47 19.07
CA LEU A 501 19.25 -1.49 18.03
C LEU A 501 18.06 -2.43 17.83
N PHE A 502 17.38 -2.79 18.91
CA PHE A 502 16.27 -3.75 18.92
C PHE A 502 14.87 -3.11 18.94
N ASP A 503 14.78 -1.79 19.09
CA ASP A 503 13.50 -1.06 18.99
C ASP A 503 13.04 -0.97 17.54
N ASP A 504 13.88 -0.40 16.68
CA ASP A 504 13.50 -0.02 15.32
C ASP A 504 13.73 -1.13 14.29
N THR A 505 12.91 -2.19 14.40
CA THR A 505 12.91 -3.34 13.49
C THR A 505 11.66 -3.35 12.60
N ALA A 506 11.78 -3.90 11.39
CA ALA A 506 10.66 -4.01 10.46
C ALA A 506 9.49 -4.83 11.02
N THR A 507 9.79 -5.81 11.89
CA THR A 507 8.79 -6.62 12.61
C THR A 507 8.07 -5.82 13.68
N LEU A 508 8.78 -5.15 14.61
CA LEU A 508 8.12 -4.44 15.72
C LEU A 508 7.30 -3.22 15.26
N ARG A 509 7.69 -2.58 14.14
CA ARG A 509 6.88 -1.53 13.48
C ARG A 509 5.46 -2.02 13.11
N GLN A 510 5.24 -3.31 12.88
CA GLN A 510 3.94 -3.87 12.51
C GLN A 510 3.01 -4.14 13.71
N TYR A 511 3.51 -4.00 14.95
CA TYR A 511 2.73 -4.24 16.16
C TYR A 511 2.36 -2.92 16.85
N ASN A 512 1.22 -2.36 16.46
CA ASN A 512 0.57 -1.29 17.20
C ASN A 512 -0.32 -1.94 18.27
N LEU A 513 0.20 -1.96 19.51
CA LEU A 513 -0.38 -2.67 20.64
C LEU A 513 -1.46 -1.82 21.32
N LEU A 514 -2.58 -2.49 21.62
CA LEU A 514 -3.66 -1.99 22.45
C LEU A 514 -3.68 -2.77 23.76
N TRP A 515 -3.82 -2.09 24.88
CA TRP A 515 -4.03 -2.68 26.21
C TRP A 515 -5.28 -2.06 26.81
N THR A 516 -6.24 -2.88 27.23
CA THR A 516 -7.46 -2.39 27.92
C THR A 516 -7.64 -3.14 29.22
N PHE A 517 -7.76 -2.37 30.31
CA PHE A 517 -7.98 -2.81 31.67
C PHE A 517 -9.39 -2.39 32.10
N ARG A 518 -10.20 -3.33 32.60
CA ARG A 518 -11.51 -3.06 33.19
C ARG A 518 -11.39 -3.00 34.71
N PHE A 519 -11.99 -1.98 35.29
CA PHE A 519 -12.22 -1.78 36.72
C PHE A 519 -13.73 -1.74 36.96
N ASP A 520 -14.18 -2.26 38.10
CA ASP A 520 -15.59 -2.12 38.53
C ASP A 520 -15.79 -0.88 39.43
N ASP A 521 -14.69 -0.20 39.78
CA ASP A 521 -14.71 1.17 40.31
C ASP A 521 -14.86 2.20 39.17
N VAL A 522 -15.53 3.33 39.45
CA VAL A 522 -15.52 4.50 38.56
C VAL A 522 -14.32 5.37 38.92
N LEU A 523 -13.37 5.46 37.99
CA LEU A 523 -12.12 6.21 38.14
C LEU A 523 -12.21 7.57 37.44
N ASP A 524 -11.51 8.56 38.00
CA ASP A 524 -11.40 9.91 37.44
C ASP A 524 -10.51 9.89 36.19
N PRO A 525 -11.05 10.20 34.99
CA PRO A 525 -10.27 10.16 33.76
C PRO A 525 -9.20 11.26 33.72
N ASP A 526 -9.45 12.44 34.31
CA ASP A 526 -8.54 13.59 34.26
C ASP A 526 -7.37 13.42 35.23
N VAL A 527 -7.58 12.81 36.40
CA VAL A 527 -6.50 12.43 37.31
C VAL A 527 -5.61 11.34 36.68
N LEU A 528 -6.20 10.37 35.98
CA LEU A 528 -5.44 9.36 35.21
C LEU A 528 -4.64 10.01 34.06
N GLY A 529 -5.26 10.90 33.28
CA GLY A 529 -4.61 11.61 32.17
C GLY A 529 -3.51 12.56 32.62
N SER A 530 -3.73 13.34 33.67
CA SER A 530 -2.74 14.29 34.19
C SER A 530 -1.54 13.59 34.83
N SER A 531 -1.73 12.52 35.60
CA SER A 531 -0.63 11.77 36.22
C SER A 531 0.28 11.05 35.22
N LEU A 532 -0.27 10.47 34.14
CA LEU A 532 0.54 9.87 33.08
C LEU A 532 1.25 10.94 32.23
N SER A 533 0.57 12.05 31.95
CA SER A 533 1.15 13.22 31.29
C SER A 533 2.29 13.84 32.10
N GLU A 534 2.19 13.85 33.44
CA GLU A 534 3.26 14.32 34.33
C GLU A 534 4.45 13.35 34.36
N LEU A 535 4.22 12.03 34.42
CA LEU A 535 5.31 11.05 34.29
C LEU A 535 6.12 11.31 33.01
N PHE A 536 5.44 11.53 31.88
CA PHE A 536 6.07 11.83 30.59
C PHE A 536 6.61 13.28 30.48
N GLN A 537 6.70 14.02 31.58
CA GLN A 537 7.43 15.28 31.72
C GLN A 537 8.62 15.19 32.70
N MET A 538 8.72 14.10 33.48
CA MET A 538 9.84 13.87 34.41
C MET A 538 11.17 13.63 33.68
N GLU A 539 12.28 13.81 34.40
CA GLU A 539 13.63 13.63 33.87
C GLU A 539 13.83 12.21 33.33
N GLY A 540 14.38 12.10 32.12
CA GLY A 540 14.50 10.86 31.36
C GLY A 540 13.16 10.34 30.80
N TRP A 541 12.13 10.23 31.64
CA TRP A 541 10.78 9.77 31.25
C TRP A 541 10.15 10.60 30.12
N ARG A 542 10.55 11.87 29.94
CA ARG A 542 10.15 12.70 28.79
C ARG A 542 10.40 12.10 27.40
N LYS A 543 11.29 11.10 27.26
CA LYS A 543 11.48 10.35 26.00
C LYS A 543 10.17 9.69 25.52
N LEU A 544 9.31 9.27 26.43
CA LEU A 544 8.04 8.60 26.10
C LEU A 544 6.98 9.58 25.58
N GLY A 545 7.10 10.88 25.88
CA GLY A 545 6.25 11.93 25.30
C GLY A 545 6.70 12.40 23.91
N GLY A 546 7.86 11.93 23.43
CA GLY A 546 8.39 12.25 22.11
C GLY A 546 7.58 11.67 20.95
N ARG A 547 8.00 11.96 19.73
CA ARG A 547 7.30 11.69 18.46
C ARG A 547 8.19 10.85 17.57
N LEU A 548 7.68 9.76 17.01
CA LEU A 548 8.47 8.92 16.12
C LEU A 548 8.71 9.64 14.78
N ARG A 549 9.96 9.66 14.31
CA ARG A 549 10.36 10.26 13.04
C ARG A 549 11.21 9.30 12.24
N LEU A 550 11.08 9.37 10.92
CA LEU A 550 11.81 8.52 9.98
C LEU A 550 12.91 9.34 9.29
N LYS A 551 14.18 9.00 9.51
CA LYS A 551 15.31 9.60 8.81
C LYS A 551 15.33 9.21 7.32
N ALA A 552 16.06 9.98 6.52
CA ALA A 552 16.30 9.68 5.10
C ALA A 552 16.96 8.31 4.84
N ASN A 553 17.62 7.70 5.83
CA ASN A 553 18.18 6.34 5.75
C ASN A 553 17.18 5.24 6.18
N GLY A 554 15.91 5.57 6.41
CA GLY A 554 14.85 4.62 6.77
C GLY A 554 14.86 4.15 8.24
N LYS A 555 15.77 4.65 9.09
CA LYS A 555 15.78 4.38 10.53
C LYS A 555 15.01 5.43 11.33
N ALA A 556 14.42 4.99 12.44
CA ALA A 556 13.64 5.84 13.32
C ALA A 556 14.52 6.69 14.26
N GLU A 557 13.87 7.65 14.92
CA GLU A 557 14.31 8.41 16.09
C GLU A 557 13.09 9.05 16.76
N ILE A 558 13.29 9.62 17.96
CA ILE A 558 12.25 10.19 18.80
C ILE A 558 12.53 11.68 18.97
N HIS A 559 11.63 12.53 18.49
CA HIS A 559 11.72 14.00 18.62
C HIS A 559 10.85 14.45 19.81
N ILE A 560 11.47 15.03 20.84
CA ILE A 560 10.86 15.36 22.12
C ILE A 560 10.69 16.88 22.21
N PRO A 561 9.45 17.43 22.19
CA PRO A 561 9.23 18.87 22.34
C PRO A 561 9.83 19.42 23.64
N THR A 562 10.60 20.51 23.56
CA THR A 562 11.03 21.26 24.74
C THR A 562 10.59 22.74 24.64
N PRO A 563 9.63 23.20 25.48
CA PRO A 563 8.74 22.42 26.35
C PRO A 563 7.66 21.65 25.55
N PHE A 564 6.91 20.78 26.23
CA PHE A 564 5.61 20.32 25.73
C PHE A 564 4.59 21.47 25.76
N THR A 565 3.58 21.41 24.89
CA THR A 565 2.52 22.43 24.77
C THR A 565 1.13 21.78 24.65
N THR A 566 0.06 22.58 24.66
CA THR A 566 -1.31 22.11 24.38
C THR A 566 -1.43 21.41 23.02
N ASP A 567 -0.74 21.95 22.02
CA ASP A 567 -0.80 21.51 20.63
C ASP A 567 0.16 20.33 20.39
N ARG A 568 1.16 20.19 21.27
CA ARG A 568 2.20 19.17 21.26
C ARG A 568 2.33 18.55 22.66
N PRO A 569 1.30 17.84 23.18
CA PRO A 569 1.33 17.25 24.51
C PRO A 569 2.24 16.01 24.59
N PRO A 570 2.67 15.59 25.80
CA PRO A 570 3.44 14.36 25.99
C PRO A 570 2.57 13.08 25.89
N LEU A 571 1.25 13.21 25.91
CA LEU A 571 0.31 12.10 25.91
C LEU A 571 -0.90 12.44 25.02
N HIS A 572 -1.29 11.52 24.13
CA HIS A 572 -2.57 11.65 23.40
C HIS A 572 -3.69 11.15 24.30
N PHE A 573 -4.18 12.03 25.19
CA PHE A 573 -5.23 11.71 26.15
C PHE A 573 -6.62 12.00 25.59
N THR A 574 -7.54 11.04 25.77
CA THR A 574 -8.96 11.16 25.41
C THR A 574 -9.83 10.48 26.47
N LYS A 575 -11.06 10.95 26.65
CA LYS A 575 -12.02 10.36 27.59
C LYS A 575 -13.43 10.33 27.02
N GLU A 576 -14.21 9.34 27.42
CA GLU A 576 -15.61 9.16 27.04
C GLU A 576 -16.45 8.73 28.25
N HIS A 577 -17.75 9.00 28.22
CA HIS A 577 -18.69 8.68 29.29
C HIS A 577 -20.01 8.17 28.73
N HIS A 578 -20.52 7.07 29.29
CA HIS A 578 -21.84 6.55 29.00
C HIS A 578 -22.67 6.51 30.28
N ALA A 579 -23.83 7.18 30.27
CA ALA A 579 -24.83 7.14 31.35
C ALA A 579 -25.65 5.83 31.27
N MET A 580 -24.98 4.72 31.57
CA MET A 580 -25.50 3.35 31.67
C MET A 580 -24.46 2.45 32.38
N GLY A 581 -24.85 1.25 32.79
CA GLY A 581 -23.90 0.24 33.27
C GLY A 581 -23.12 -0.44 32.13
N ILE A 582 -21.95 -1.03 32.46
CA ILE A 582 -21.12 -1.80 31.49
C ILE A 582 -21.92 -2.94 30.86
N ALA A 583 -22.88 -3.51 31.59
CA ALA A 583 -23.72 -4.63 31.14
C ALA A 583 -24.78 -4.23 30.09
N GLU A 584 -25.12 -2.94 29.96
CA GLU A 584 -26.13 -2.45 29.03
C GLU A 584 -25.53 -2.01 27.68
N HIS A 585 -24.28 -1.55 27.70
CA HIS A 585 -23.62 -1.00 26.53
C HIS A 585 -23.42 -2.06 25.42
N PRO A 586 -23.81 -1.81 24.14
CA PRO A 586 -23.85 -2.82 23.08
C PRO A 586 -22.54 -3.58 22.78
N GLU A 587 -21.38 -3.01 23.13
CA GLU A 587 -20.07 -3.64 22.95
C GLU A 587 -19.42 -4.08 24.27
N ALA A 588 -19.23 -3.17 25.23
CA ALA A 588 -18.65 -3.47 26.55
C ALA A 588 -19.38 -4.58 27.34
N SER A 589 -20.69 -4.78 27.15
CA SER A 589 -21.44 -5.91 27.72
C SER A 589 -20.90 -7.27 27.31
N LYS A 590 -20.27 -7.36 26.13
CA LYS A 590 -19.66 -8.57 25.56
C LYS A 590 -18.20 -8.79 26.00
N LEU A 591 -17.63 -7.91 26.83
CA LEU A 591 -16.29 -8.13 27.39
C LEU A 591 -16.25 -9.45 28.18
N PRO A 592 -15.16 -10.23 28.08
CA PRO A 592 -15.09 -11.55 28.69
C PRO A 592 -15.34 -11.54 30.20
N ARG A 593 -16.02 -12.58 30.69
CA ARG A 593 -16.29 -12.83 32.11
C ARG A 593 -15.99 -14.29 32.41
N ALA A 594 -15.41 -14.59 33.56
CA ALA A 594 -15.17 -15.97 33.97
C ALA A 594 -16.50 -16.71 34.18
N GLY A 595 -16.51 -18.02 33.89
CA GLY A 595 -17.65 -18.91 34.08
C GLY A 595 -17.25 -20.19 34.80
N LEU A 596 -18.20 -21.09 35.03
CA LEU A 596 -17.97 -22.38 35.69
C LEU A 596 -17.34 -23.46 34.79
N LYS A 597 -17.21 -23.19 33.48
CA LYS A 597 -16.62 -24.09 32.48
C LYS A 597 -15.61 -23.33 31.60
N PRO A 598 -14.64 -24.03 30.98
CA PRO A 598 -13.80 -23.45 29.93
C PRO A 598 -14.63 -22.77 28.83
N ALA A 599 -14.25 -21.55 28.45
CA ALA A 599 -15.00 -20.76 27.47
C ALA A 599 -14.05 -19.93 26.57
N THR A 600 -14.40 -19.80 25.28
CA THR A 600 -13.70 -18.93 24.33
C THR A 600 -14.48 -17.65 24.04
N PHE A 601 -13.76 -16.53 23.92
CA PHE A 601 -14.30 -15.20 23.70
C PHE A 601 -13.61 -14.48 22.52
N PRO A 602 -14.22 -13.43 21.96
CA PRO A 602 -13.56 -12.46 21.09
C PRO A 602 -12.20 -11.99 21.62
N ALA A 603 -11.18 -12.00 20.76
CA ALA A 603 -9.88 -11.40 21.08
C ALA A 603 -9.93 -9.86 21.04
N ALA A 604 -9.04 -9.21 21.81
CA ALA A 604 -9.05 -7.78 22.13
C ALA A 604 -9.30 -6.82 20.95
N ARG A 605 -8.78 -7.12 19.75
CA ARG A 605 -9.02 -6.33 18.52
C ARG A 605 -10.50 -6.10 18.18
N GLN A 606 -11.39 -7.00 18.58
CA GLN A 606 -12.85 -6.88 18.36
C GLN A 606 -13.51 -5.80 19.24
N PHE A 607 -12.80 -5.31 20.26
CA PHE A 607 -13.22 -4.21 21.15
C PHE A 607 -12.42 -2.92 20.91
N SER A 608 -11.74 -2.81 19.76
CA SER A 608 -10.85 -1.67 19.45
C SER A 608 -11.56 -0.32 19.36
N SER A 609 -12.89 -0.31 19.19
CA SER A 609 -13.78 0.84 19.40
C SER A 609 -13.68 1.42 20.81
N LEU A 610 -13.69 0.57 21.84
CA LEU A 610 -13.59 0.94 23.27
C LEU A 610 -12.15 1.22 23.72
N ALA A 611 -11.15 0.90 22.88
CA ALA A 611 -9.74 1.06 23.19
C ALA A 611 -9.09 2.30 22.57
N PHE A 612 -9.59 2.79 21.43
CA PHE A 612 -8.99 3.88 20.66
C PHE A 612 -9.94 5.06 20.47
N GLY A 613 -9.81 6.05 21.34
CA GLY A 613 -10.48 7.35 21.21
C GLY A 613 -10.08 8.13 19.94
N PRO A 614 -10.76 9.27 19.67
CA PRO A 614 -10.55 10.06 18.47
C PRO A 614 -9.07 10.49 18.28
N GLY A 615 -8.59 10.42 17.04
CA GLY A 615 -7.24 10.86 16.66
C GLY A 615 -6.08 9.97 17.10
N ALA A 616 -6.30 8.93 17.91
CA ALA A 616 -5.24 8.04 18.36
C ALA A 616 -4.57 7.28 17.18
N PRO A 617 -3.23 7.14 17.13
CA PRO A 617 -2.53 6.39 16.08
C PRO A 617 -2.99 4.94 15.99
N ARG A 618 -3.15 4.39 14.78
CA ARG A 618 -3.54 2.99 14.56
C ARG A 618 -2.53 2.18 13.75
N HIS A 619 -1.72 2.86 12.95
CA HIS A 619 -0.66 2.30 12.11
C HIS A 619 0.68 2.99 12.39
N ILE A 620 1.81 2.37 12.05
CA ILE A 620 3.13 2.99 12.26
C ILE A 620 3.30 4.30 11.45
N ASP A 621 2.69 4.34 10.27
CA ASP A 621 2.61 5.54 9.42
C ASP A 621 1.87 6.70 10.09
N ASP A 622 1.00 6.45 11.08
CA ASP A 622 0.32 7.52 11.80
C ASP A 622 1.27 8.20 12.81
N TYR A 623 2.29 7.50 13.32
CA TYR A 623 3.37 8.10 14.11
C TYR A 623 4.41 8.79 13.22
N PHE A 624 4.85 8.16 12.13
CA PHE A 624 5.88 8.74 11.25
C PHE A 624 5.41 9.99 10.50
N TYR A 625 4.13 10.03 10.11
CA TYR A 625 3.59 11.09 9.25
C TYR A 625 2.62 12.05 9.97
N SER A 626 2.47 11.95 11.30
CA SER A 626 1.72 12.90 12.13
C SER A 626 2.57 13.35 13.33
N ASP A 627 2.24 14.47 13.95
CA ASP A 627 2.98 14.99 15.12
C ASP A 627 2.47 14.44 16.45
N LEU A 628 2.13 13.15 16.48
CA LEU A 628 1.50 12.47 17.63
C LEU A 628 2.54 11.84 18.57
N PRO A 629 2.29 11.84 19.90
CA PRO A 629 3.17 11.21 20.89
C PRO A 629 3.19 9.67 20.80
N LEU A 630 4.23 9.03 21.33
CA LEU A 630 4.41 7.57 21.29
C LEU A 630 3.31 6.77 22.02
N PHE A 631 2.56 7.42 22.93
CA PHE A 631 1.50 6.80 23.73
C PHE A 631 0.17 7.56 23.60
N SER A 632 -0.92 6.79 23.54
CA SER A 632 -2.29 7.28 23.71
C SER A 632 -2.94 6.65 24.95
N LEU A 633 -3.64 7.46 25.74
CA LEU A 633 -4.50 7.00 26.82
C LEU A 633 -5.95 7.32 26.46
N HIS A 634 -6.82 6.32 26.55
CA HIS A 634 -8.26 6.45 26.35
C HIS A 634 -9.00 5.87 27.56
N VAL A 635 -9.83 6.67 28.22
CA VAL A 635 -10.60 6.25 29.40
C VAL A 635 -12.09 6.34 29.11
N VAL A 636 -12.80 5.21 29.18
CA VAL A 636 -14.25 5.12 29.01
C VAL A 636 -14.89 4.86 30.37
N THR A 637 -15.77 5.75 30.80
CA THR A 637 -16.45 5.68 32.11
C THR A 637 -17.91 5.27 31.96
N PHE A 638 -18.40 4.46 32.89
CA PHE A 638 -19.77 3.98 33.01
C PHE A 638 -20.31 4.30 34.41
N GLU A 639 -21.60 4.09 34.65
CA GLU A 639 -22.16 4.29 36.00
C GLU A 639 -21.65 3.27 37.03
N ASP A 640 -21.15 2.11 36.58
CA ASP A 640 -20.70 0.99 37.43
C ASP A 640 -19.33 0.40 37.04
N GLY A 641 -18.46 1.18 36.40
CA GLY A 641 -17.06 0.81 36.18
C GLY A 641 -16.32 1.69 35.18
N THR A 642 -15.08 1.31 34.89
CA THR A 642 -14.17 2.05 33.99
C THR A 642 -13.40 1.11 33.07
N LEU A 643 -13.20 1.50 31.82
CA LEU A 643 -12.21 0.93 30.91
C LEU A 643 -11.05 1.91 30.74
N VAL A 644 -9.84 1.50 31.10
CA VAL A 644 -8.61 2.29 30.94
C VAL A 644 -7.77 1.63 29.85
N SER A 645 -7.54 2.34 28.75
CA SER A 645 -6.88 1.81 27.56
C SER A 645 -5.59 2.57 27.21
N ILE A 646 -4.48 1.84 27.08
CA ILE A 646 -3.16 2.38 26.70
C ILE A 646 -2.76 1.79 25.36
N ASN A 647 -2.45 2.65 24.40
CA ASN A 647 -2.07 2.24 23.04
C ASN A 647 -0.69 2.83 22.68
N HIS A 648 0.18 2.01 22.09
CA HIS A 648 1.54 2.40 21.69
C HIS A 648 2.08 1.51 20.55
N SER A 649 3.14 1.93 19.88
CA SER A 649 3.89 1.03 18.99
C SER A 649 4.84 0.13 19.78
N HIS A 650 4.97 -1.14 19.40
CA HIS A 650 5.95 -2.07 19.99
C HIS A 650 7.39 -1.65 19.66
N ALA A 651 7.61 -0.82 18.63
CA ALA A 651 8.90 -0.18 18.34
C ALA A 651 9.36 0.86 19.41
N VAL A 652 8.63 0.99 20.53
CA VAL A 652 8.93 1.89 21.65
C VAL A 652 9.23 1.13 22.95
N THR A 653 8.50 0.06 23.22
CA THR A 653 8.61 -0.73 24.47
C THR A 653 8.09 -2.15 24.26
N ASP A 654 8.66 -3.10 24.99
CA ASP A 654 8.09 -4.43 25.21
C ASP A 654 7.20 -4.45 26.47
N LEU A 655 6.71 -5.63 26.89
CA LEU A 655 5.95 -5.79 28.13
C LEU A 655 6.76 -5.42 29.39
N GLY A 656 8.05 -5.77 29.45
CA GLY A 656 8.91 -5.42 30.57
C GLY A 656 9.02 -3.91 30.74
N GLY A 657 9.16 -3.17 29.64
CA GLY A 657 9.10 -1.72 29.66
C GLY A 657 7.71 -1.17 30.02
N LEU A 658 6.61 -1.80 29.56
CA LEU A 658 5.25 -1.40 29.97
C LEU A 658 5.00 -1.60 31.47
N ILE A 659 5.50 -2.69 32.06
CA ILE A 659 5.44 -2.89 33.52
C ILE A 659 6.14 -1.73 34.24
N ASN A 660 7.33 -1.33 33.78
CA ASN A 660 8.06 -0.19 34.35
C ASN A 660 7.29 1.15 34.20
N ILE A 661 6.60 1.38 33.07
CA ILE A 661 5.75 2.56 32.88
C ILE A 661 4.58 2.54 33.86
N LEU A 662 3.89 1.41 34.00
CA LEU A 662 2.73 1.27 34.89
C LEU A 662 3.14 1.41 36.37
N ASP A 663 4.27 0.80 36.77
CA ASP A 663 4.81 0.90 38.12
C ASP A 663 5.24 2.33 38.49
N ALA A 664 5.80 3.09 37.53
CA ALA A 664 6.11 4.50 37.72
C ALA A 664 4.84 5.39 37.72
N TRP A 665 3.87 5.09 36.85
CA TRP A 665 2.62 5.87 36.75
C TRP A 665 1.80 5.79 38.04
N GLN A 666 1.62 4.60 38.62
CA GLN A 666 0.91 4.46 39.90
C GLN A 666 1.61 5.19 41.05
N MET A 667 2.96 5.34 41.02
CA MET A 667 3.67 6.17 41.99
C MET A 667 3.38 7.66 41.81
N VAL A 668 3.39 8.18 40.57
CA VAL A 668 3.02 9.58 40.28
C VAL A 668 1.56 9.86 40.67
N LEU A 669 0.65 8.94 40.33
CA LEU A 669 -0.76 8.97 40.69
C LEU A 669 -1.00 8.96 42.22
N ALA A 670 -0.20 8.20 42.96
CA ALA A 670 -0.21 8.20 44.43
C ALA A 670 0.56 9.38 45.07
N GLY A 671 1.01 10.36 44.28
CA GLY A 671 1.80 11.51 44.74
C GLY A 671 3.26 11.21 45.10
N LYS A 672 3.69 9.95 44.98
CA LYS A 672 5.01 9.42 45.35
C LYS A 672 6.08 9.69 44.28
N LYS A 673 6.13 10.92 43.74
CA LYS A 673 6.99 11.30 42.61
C LYS A 673 8.49 11.12 42.88
N ALA A 674 8.91 11.16 44.15
CA ALA A 674 10.28 10.90 44.58
C ALA A 674 10.65 9.41 44.72
N GLU A 675 9.67 8.49 44.62
CA GLU A 675 9.89 7.03 44.61
C GLU A 675 10.02 6.46 43.18
N VAL A 676 9.72 7.27 42.16
CA VAL A 676 9.80 6.89 40.74
C VAL A 676 11.23 6.52 40.36
N PRO A 677 11.48 5.30 39.81
CA PRO A 677 12.82 4.87 39.41
C PRO A 677 13.45 5.76 38.34
N GLN A 678 14.79 5.84 38.35
CA GLN A 678 15.56 6.53 37.31
C GLN A 678 15.30 5.89 35.94
N PHE A 679 14.89 6.68 34.95
CA PHE A 679 14.72 6.20 33.58
C PHE A 679 16.09 5.98 32.91
N MET A 680 16.31 4.77 32.41
CA MET A 680 17.52 4.35 31.70
C MET A 680 17.20 4.07 30.23
N GLY A 681 18.14 4.37 29.34
CA GLY A 681 17.96 4.21 27.90
C GLY A 681 17.62 5.49 27.14
N PHE A 682 17.97 6.68 27.67
CA PHE A 682 17.63 7.95 27.05
C PHE A 682 18.44 8.22 25.76
N HIS A 683 19.75 8.41 25.88
CA HIS A 683 20.68 8.56 24.74
C HIS A 683 21.51 7.28 24.52
N ASP A 684 22.13 6.76 25.57
CA ASP A 684 22.81 5.47 25.55
C ASP A 684 21.82 4.29 25.70
N ASP A 685 22.28 3.09 25.31
CA ASP A 685 21.54 1.82 25.45
C ASP A 685 22.15 0.93 26.55
N PRO A 686 21.48 0.78 27.72
CA PRO A 686 21.87 -0.18 28.75
C PRO A 686 21.92 -1.63 28.28
N MET A 687 21.03 -2.05 27.35
CA MET A 687 21.06 -3.41 26.83
C MET A 687 22.36 -3.71 26.06
N ALA A 688 23.07 -2.67 25.60
CA ALA A 688 24.30 -2.87 24.85
C ALA A 688 25.42 -3.57 25.65
N GLU A 689 25.40 -3.52 26.98
CA GLU A 689 26.36 -4.30 27.80
C GLU A 689 26.14 -5.82 27.64
N LEU A 690 24.89 -6.26 27.48
CA LEU A 690 24.51 -7.66 27.29
C LEU A 690 25.12 -8.29 26.02
N TYR A 691 25.35 -7.48 24.98
CA TYR A 691 25.85 -7.92 23.66
C TYR A 691 27.19 -7.32 23.24
N LYS A 692 27.82 -6.48 24.08
CA LYS A 692 29.21 -6.02 23.92
C LYS A 692 30.20 -6.86 24.75
N SER A 693 29.75 -7.48 25.84
CA SER A 693 30.57 -8.42 26.61
C SER A 693 30.87 -9.69 25.82
N GLU A 694 32.11 -10.19 25.89
CA GLU A 694 32.43 -11.54 25.42
C GLU A 694 31.70 -12.57 26.32
N PRO A 695 30.93 -13.51 25.74
CA PRO A 695 30.23 -14.53 26.52
C PRO A 695 31.21 -15.62 26.96
N LYS A 696 31.10 -16.08 28.21
CA LYS A 696 32.03 -17.09 28.78
C LYS A 696 31.79 -18.51 28.26
N GLU A 697 30.68 -18.73 27.56
CA GLU A 697 30.25 -20.00 27.01
C GLU A 697 29.62 -19.79 25.63
N GLU A 698 29.70 -20.81 24.77
CA GLU A 698 29.03 -20.80 23.47
C GLU A 698 27.51 -20.97 23.62
N TYR A 699 26.73 -20.40 22.70
CA TYR A 699 25.28 -20.55 22.75
C TYR A 699 24.87 -21.99 22.39
N LEU A 700 24.16 -22.66 23.30
CA LEU A 700 23.78 -24.07 23.28
C LEU A 700 23.12 -24.55 21.98
N LEU A 701 22.51 -23.66 21.21
CA LEU A 701 21.80 -23.98 19.98
C LEU A 701 22.51 -23.47 18.71
N LEU A 702 23.76 -23.02 18.77
CA LEU A 702 24.45 -22.42 17.63
C LEU A 702 24.48 -23.33 16.38
N GLU A 703 24.72 -24.63 16.56
CA GLU A 703 24.66 -25.64 15.47
C GLU A 703 23.28 -25.72 14.78
N ARG A 704 22.21 -25.32 15.49
CA ARG A 704 20.83 -25.34 14.99
C ARG A 704 20.40 -24.00 14.39
N LYS A 705 21.29 -23.01 14.29
CA LYS A 705 21.00 -21.69 13.73
C LYS A 705 20.69 -21.79 12.23
N LEU A 706 19.53 -21.28 11.81
CA LEU A 706 19.14 -21.24 10.40
C LEU A 706 19.94 -20.17 9.66
N THR A 707 20.81 -20.60 8.76
CA THR A 707 21.64 -19.72 7.91
C THR A 707 21.48 -20.08 6.42
N GLY A 708 21.85 -19.13 5.54
CA GLY A 708 21.91 -19.33 4.09
C GLY A 708 20.64 -19.97 3.49
N PHE A 709 20.83 -21.04 2.71
CA PHE A 709 19.74 -21.77 2.07
C PHE A 709 18.74 -22.41 3.07
N GLY A 710 19.19 -22.76 4.28
CA GLY A 710 18.31 -23.28 5.33
C GLY A 710 17.28 -22.25 5.78
N LEU A 711 17.70 -21.00 5.94
CA LEU A 711 16.83 -19.86 6.27
C LEU A 711 15.89 -19.52 5.11
N ILE A 712 16.37 -19.51 3.87
CA ILE A 712 15.55 -19.29 2.67
C ILE A 712 14.44 -20.36 2.57
N LYS A 713 14.79 -21.63 2.76
CA LYS A 713 13.85 -22.76 2.73
C LYS A 713 12.80 -22.69 3.85
N PHE A 714 13.20 -22.23 5.05
CA PHE A 714 12.28 -21.96 6.16
C PHE A 714 11.30 -20.82 5.81
N GLY A 715 11.82 -19.69 5.33
CA GLY A 715 10.99 -18.53 4.93
C GLY A 715 10.01 -18.86 3.81
N LEU A 716 10.47 -19.55 2.75
CA LEU A 716 9.59 -20.03 1.68
C LEU A 716 8.50 -20.95 2.21
N ARG A 717 8.82 -21.90 3.11
CA ARG A 717 7.79 -22.77 3.70
C ARG A 717 6.80 -22.04 4.58
N LEU A 718 7.26 -21.02 5.33
CA LEU A 718 6.40 -20.20 6.18
C LEU A 718 5.41 -19.38 5.32
N LEU A 719 5.87 -18.81 4.20
CA LEU A 719 5.01 -18.17 3.19
C LEU A 719 4.02 -19.18 2.58
N LEU A 720 4.49 -20.35 2.13
CA LEU A 720 3.65 -21.38 1.52
C LEU A 720 2.59 -21.93 2.49
N SER A 721 2.91 -22.07 3.79
CA SER A 721 1.88 -22.41 4.79
C SER A 721 0.88 -21.28 5.03
N SER A 722 1.28 -20.02 4.82
CA SER A 722 0.39 -18.86 4.92
C SER A 722 -0.54 -18.73 3.69
N TRP A 723 -0.20 -19.39 2.58
CA TRP A 723 -1.05 -19.54 1.41
C TRP A 723 -2.05 -20.70 1.57
N TRP A 724 -1.56 -21.90 1.93
CA TRP A 724 -2.37 -23.12 1.86
C TRP A 724 -3.18 -23.47 3.11
N TYR A 725 -2.86 -22.92 4.28
CA TYR A 725 -3.66 -23.13 5.49
C TYR A 725 -4.51 -21.89 5.80
N PRO A 726 -5.78 -22.05 6.24
CA PRO A 726 -6.59 -20.92 6.70
C PRO A 726 -5.88 -20.13 7.81
N LYS A 727 -5.96 -18.79 7.74
CA LYS A 727 -5.34 -17.91 8.75
C LYS A 727 -5.84 -18.29 10.16
N PRO A 728 -4.94 -18.44 11.16
CA PRO A 728 -5.34 -18.82 12.50
C PRO A 728 -6.38 -17.86 13.10
N GLU A 729 -7.45 -18.44 13.63
CA GLU A 729 -8.51 -17.71 14.33
C GLU A 729 -8.03 -17.38 15.74
N LEU A 730 -7.94 -16.09 16.07
CA LEU A 730 -7.47 -15.60 17.38
C LEU A 730 -8.65 -15.46 18.36
N ARG A 731 -8.66 -16.26 19.43
CA ARG A 731 -9.65 -16.19 20.52
C ARG A 731 -8.97 -16.00 21.88
N GLN A 732 -9.67 -15.33 22.81
CA GLN A 732 -9.32 -15.34 24.23
C GLN A 732 -10.01 -16.54 24.90
N ILE A 733 -9.37 -17.14 25.91
CA ILE A 733 -9.86 -18.33 26.63
C ILE A 733 -9.84 -18.03 28.13
N CYS A 734 -10.94 -18.36 28.81
CA CYS A 734 -10.98 -18.51 30.26
C CYS A 734 -10.97 -20.01 30.60
N ILE A 735 -10.07 -20.43 31.48
CA ILE A 735 -10.08 -21.75 32.11
C ILE A 735 -10.43 -21.53 33.59
N PRO A 736 -11.57 -22.05 34.10
CA PRO A 736 -11.96 -21.87 35.49
C PRO A 736 -10.87 -22.37 36.44
N LYS A 737 -10.79 -21.75 37.62
CA LYS A 737 -9.78 -22.12 38.63
C LYS A 737 -9.70 -23.63 38.88
N GLN A 738 -10.83 -24.28 39.12
CA GLN A 738 -10.89 -25.71 39.43
C GLN A 738 -10.36 -26.56 38.27
N THR A 739 -10.80 -26.27 37.04
CA THR A 739 -10.32 -26.95 35.82
C THR A 739 -8.80 -26.81 35.66
N MET A 740 -8.25 -25.61 35.85
CA MET A 740 -6.79 -25.39 35.74
C MET A 740 -6.01 -26.06 36.88
N ASP A 741 -6.52 -26.02 38.10
CA ASP A 741 -5.93 -26.68 39.27
C ASP A 741 -5.93 -28.21 39.10
N ASN A 742 -6.98 -28.78 38.50
CA ASN A 742 -7.10 -30.19 38.16
C ASN A 742 -6.14 -30.59 37.02
N PHE A 743 -6.12 -29.82 35.93
CA PHE A 743 -5.22 -30.05 34.78
C PHE A 743 -3.74 -30.02 35.17
N LEU A 744 -3.33 -29.02 35.98
CA LEU A 744 -1.96 -28.93 36.51
C LEU A 744 -1.63 -30.07 37.47
N ARG A 745 -2.59 -30.53 38.28
CA ARG A 745 -2.40 -31.66 39.20
C ARG A 745 -2.24 -32.98 38.43
N GLU A 746 -3.01 -33.19 37.38
CA GLU A 746 -2.92 -34.40 36.55
C GLU A 746 -1.61 -34.43 35.75
N ALA A 747 -1.24 -33.30 35.12
CA ALA A 747 0.06 -33.17 34.46
C ALA A 747 1.24 -33.47 35.39
N ARG A 748 1.15 -33.11 36.69
CA ARG A 748 2.19 -33.41 37.69
C ARG A 748 2.25 -34.87 38.14
N LYS A 749 1.19 -35.68 37.97
CA LYS A 749 1.23 -37.14 38.20
C LYS A 749 2.02 -37.87 37.11
N GLN A 750 2.12 -37.27 35.92
CA GLN A 750 2.81 -37.83 34.75
C GLN A 750 4.31 -37.53 34.74
N LEU A 751 4.88 -37.02 35.84
CA LEU A 751 6.30 -36.71 35.95
C LEU A 751 7.08 -37.91 36.50
N PRO A 752 8.28 -38.20 35.96
CA PRO A 752 9.13 -39.27 36.50
C PRO A 752 9.52 -39.00 37.95
N THR A 753 9.17 -39.93 38.85
CA THR A 753 9.59 -39.91 40.25
C THR A 753 11.04 -40.35 40.39
N VAL A 754 11.87 -39.51 41.01
CA VAL A 754 13.22 -39.90 41.41
C VAL A 754 13.15 -40.67 42.74
N VAL A 755 13.93 -41.75 42.83
CA VAL A 755 14.09 -42.54 44.06
C VAL A 755 15.48 -42.28 44.59
N ASP A 756 15.58 -41.55 45.69
CA ASP A 756 16.86 -41.31 46.37
C ASP A 756 17.38 -42.60 47.01
N GLY A 757 18.70 -42.72 47.19
CA GLY A 757 19.36 -43.88 47.80
C GLY A 757 18.95 -44.19 49.26
N SER A 758 18.16 -43.32 49.89
CA SER A 758 17.49 -43.50 51.18
C SER A 758 16.14 -44.22 51.11
N GLY A 759 15.65 -44.59 49.92
CA GLY A 759 14.34 -45.22 49.72
C GLY A 759 13.14 -44.27 49.80
N SER A 760 13.39 -42.97 50.00
CA SER A 760 12.37 -41.91 49.93
C SER A 760 12.14 -41.49 48.47
N SER A 761 10.91 -41.61 47.99
CA SER A 761 10.53 -41.05 46.68
C SER A 761 10.44 -39.54 46.76
N ARG A 762 11.26 -38.84 45.96
CA ARG A 762 11.39 -37.39 45.99
C ARG A 762 11.05 -36.81 44.62
N ASN A 763 9.97 -36.04 44.57
CA ASN A 763 9.48 -35.47 43.32
C ASN A 763 10.07 -34.07 43.07
N ASP A 764 11.40 -33.99 42.96
CA ASP A 764 12.14 -32.73 42.74
C ASP A 764 11.88 -32.12 41.33
N THR A 765 11.15 -32.83 40.47
CA THR A 765 10.77 -32.39 39.13
C THR A 765 9.56 -31.43 39.17
N PHE A 766 9.78 -30.12 38.95
CA PHE A 766 8.71 -29.11 38.93
C PHE A 766 8.30 -28.69 37.51
N ILE A 767 6.99 -28.63 37.24
CA ILE A 767 6.40 -27.90 36.09
C ILE A 767 5.44 -26.79 36.55
N SER A 768 5.37 -25.72 35.77
CA SER A 768 4.47 -24.57 35.96
C SER A 768 3.34 -24.55 34.92
N GLU A 769 2.35 -23.70 35.18
CA GLU A 769 1.24 -23.41 34.26
C GLU A 769 1.72 -22.92 32.89
N GLY A 770 2.80 -22.12 32.86
CA GLY A 770 3.39 -21.64 31.61
C GLY A 770 3.98 -22.78 30.78
N ASP A 771 4.68 -23.72 31.40
CA ASP A 771 5.24 -24.89 30.71
C ASP A 771 4.11 -25.80 30.16
N LEU A 772 3.02 -25.92 30.92
CA LEU A 772 1.84 -26.70 30.57
C LEU A 772 1.04 -26.09 29.40
N VAL A 773 0.92 -24.76 29.32
CA VAL A 773 0.35 -24.09 28.13
C VAL A 773 1.21 -24.34 26.90
N VAL A 774 2.54 -24.35 27.02
CA VAL A 774 3.42 -24.65 25.87
C VAL A 774 3.21 -26.08 25.37
N ALA A 775 3.09 -27.05 26.28
CA ALA A 775 2.75 -28.43 25.92
C ALA A 775 1.39 -28.53 25.22
N LEU A 776 0.37 -27.82 25.75
CA LEU A 776 -0.98 -27.77 25.18
C LEU A 776 -0.97 -27.17 23.77
N VAL A 777 -0.34 -26.01 23.57
CA VAL A 777 -0.22 -25.33 22.26
C VAL A 777 0.47 -26.22 21.22
N ASN A 778 1.51 -26.98 21.61
CA ASN A 778 2.15 -27.94 20.71
C ASN A 778 1.23 -29.10 20.35
N ARG A 779 0.52 -29.70 21.32
CA ARG A 779 -0.41 -30.81 21.03
C ARG A 779 -1.60 -30.36 20.19
N THR A 780 -2.27 -29.26 20.56
CA THR A 780 -3.41 -28.71 19.82
C THR A 780 -3.05 -28.38 18.38
N MET A 781 -1.84 -27.86 18.14
CA MET A 781 -1.39 -27.67 16.77
C MET A 781 -1.09 -28.99 16.06
N ALA A 782 -0.43 -29.94 16.72
CA ALA A 782 -0.14 -31.27 16.14
C ALA A 782 -1.41 -32.02 15.71
N GLN A 783 -2.51 -31.88 16.47
CA GLN A 783 -3.85 -32.42 16.14
C GLN A 783 -4.44 -31.86 14.83
N THR A 784 -3.95 -30.71 14.32
CA THR A 784 -4.41 -30.15 13.03
C THR A 784 -3.67 -30.69 11.81
N LEU A 785 -2.57 -31.42 12.03
CA LEU A 785 -1.78 -32.04 10.96
C LEU A 785 -2.33 -33.45 10.65
N PRO A 786 -2.09 -34.00 9.43
CA PRO A 786 -2.48 -35.37 9.11
C PRO A 786 -1.91 -36.37 10.12
N ALA A 787 -2.67 -37.41 10.49
CA ALA A 787 -2.25 -38.39 11.50
C ALA A 787 -0.96 -39.18 11.17
N THR A 788 -0.47 -39.11 9.92
CA THR A 788 0.82 -39.64 9.47
C THR A 788 1.96 -38.62 9.52
N SER A 789 1.71 -37.41 10.01
CA SER A 789 2.69 -36.32 10.09
C SER A 789 3.66 -36.50 11.26
N ASN A 790 4.95 -36.64 10.95
CA ASN A 790 6.06 -36.46 11.89
C ASN A 790 6.83 -35.15 11.61
N ARG A 791 6.13 -34.08 11.21
CA ARG A 791 6.72 -32.77 10.89
C ARG A 791 7.40 -32.16 12.12
N ASN A 792 8.55 -31.51 11.93
CA ASN A 792 9.21 -30.79 13.01
C ASN A 792 8.38 -29.59 13.50
N MET A 793 8.52 -29.28 14.78
CA MET A 793 7.86 -28.17 15.46
C MET A 793 8.89 -27.38 16.26
N THR A 794 8.77 -26.06 16.25
CA THR A 794 9.66 -25.15 16.97
C THR A 794 8.82 -24.10 17.66
N THR A 795 8.81 -24.13 18.99
CA THR A 795 8.17 -23.09 19.80
C THR A 795 9.22 -22.08 20.25
N LEU A 796 9.03 -20.84 19.84
CA LEU A 796 9.76 -19.68 20.33
C LEU A 796 9.02 -19.13 21.56
N LEU A 797 9.68 -19.15 22.70
CA LEU A 797 9.19 -18.57 23.96
C LEU A 797 9.80 -17.20 24.15
N ALA A 798 8.99 -16.15 24.21
CA ALA A 798 9.48 -14.82 24.58
C ALA A 798 9.79 -14.79 26.09
N VAL A 799 11.01 -14.37 26.46
CA VAL A 799 11.46 -14.31 27.85
C VAL A 799 12.07 -12.94 28.13
N ASP A 800 11.61 -12.27 29.18
CA ASP A 800 12.24 -11.06 29.69
C ASP A 800 13.62 -11.37 30.33
N PRO A 801 14.73 -10.75 29.85
CA PRO A 801 16.04 -10.89 30.45
C PRO A 801 16.27 -9.96 31.66
N ARG A 802 15.46 -8.90 31.85
CA ARG A 802 15.61 -7.95 32.98
C ARG A 802 15.55 -8.66 34.32
N THR A 803 14.65 -9.62 34.45
CA THR A 803 14.51 -10.47 35.65
C THR A 803 15.56 -11.58 35.79
N ARG A 804 16.57 -11.65 34.90
CA ARG A 804 17.55 -12.76 34.83
C ARG A 804 19.02 -12.34 34.71
N VAL A 805 19.30 -11.18 34.10
CA VAL A 805 20.66 -10.68 33.87
C VAL A 805 20.92 -9.44 34.71
N SER A 806 21.04 -9.64 36.02
CA SER A 806 21.26 -8.57 37.01
C SER A 806 22.65 -7.92 36.90
N SER A 807 23.56 -8.47 36.09
CA SER A 807 24.82 -7.80 35.75
C SER A 807 24.64 -6.59 34.82
N VAL A 808 23.49 -6.48 34.14
CA VAL A 808 23.16 -5.39 33.20
C VAL A 808 21.90 -4.65 33.65
N PHE A 809 20.85 -5.39 34.01
CA PHE A 809 19.57 -4.81 34.41
C PHE A 809 19.51 -4.59 35.92
N ARG A 810 19.73 -3.33 36.31
CA ARG A 810 19.51 -2.81 37.66
C ARG A 810 18.04 -2.96 38.08
N LYS A 811 17.80 -3.11 39.39
CA LYS A 811 16.45 -3.23 40.00
C LYS A 811 15.89 -1.91 40.52
N ASP A 812 16.74 -0.90 40.65
CA ASP A 812 16.45 0.43 41.17
C ASP A 812 16.32 1.49 40.05
N ALA A 813 16.26 1.05 38.80
CA ALA A 813 16.18 1.89 37.61
C ALA A 813 15.31 1.24 36.54
N ALA A 814 14.57 2.04 35.77
CA ALA A 814 13.61 1.57 34.78
C ALA A 814 14.22 1.52 33.36
N TYR A 815 14.25 0.35 32.73
CA TYR A 815 14.62 0.19 31.32
C TYR A 815 13.42 -0.17 30.46
N VAL A 816 12.94 0.83 29.69
CA VAL A 816 11.69 0.79 28.94
C VAL A 816 11.85 0.33 27.48
N GLY A 817 13.02 0.53 26.87
CA GLY A 817 13.30 0.05 25.51
C GLY A 817 13.17 -1.47 25.36
N ASN A 818 13.04 -1.96 24.13
CA ASN A 818 12.85 -3.39 23.87
C ASN A 818 14.07 -4.22 24.29
N SER A 819 13.83 -5.39 24.89
CA SER A 819 14.86 -6.37 25.24
C SER A 819 14.51 -7.78 24.75
N PRO A 820 14.63 -8.06 23.44
CA PRO A 820 14.26 -9.35 22.89
C PRO A 820 15.21 -10.46 23.36
N SER A 821 14.67 -11.44 24.08
CA SER A 821 15.32 -12.71 24.37
C SER A 821 14.32 -13.86 24.22
N ALA A 822 14.79 -15.02 23.79
CA ALA A 822 13.94 -16.15 23.45
C ALA A 822 14.55 -17.50 23.84
N VAL A 823 13.67 -18.44 24.19
CA VAL A 823 13.99 -19.87 24.37
C VAL A 823 13.33 -20.66 23.26
N PHE A 824 14.06 -21.61 22.67
CA PHE A 824 13.54 -22.48 21.61
C PHE A 824 13.29 -23.89 22.15
N VAL A 825 12.06 -24.38 21.99
CA VAL A 825 11.65 -25.76 22.31
C VAL A 825 11.41 -26.51 21.00
N PHE A 826 12.06 -27.66 20.85
CA PHE A 826 11.98 -28.49 19.63
C PHE A 826 11.23 -29.80 19.88
N GLY A 827 10.43 -30.21 18.90
CA GLY A 827 9.74 -31.49 18.89
C GLY A 827 9.26 -31.86 17.49
N SER A 828 8.42 -32.89 17.41
CA SER A 828 7.66 -33.22 16.20
C SER A 828 6.18 -33.39 16.52
N SER A 829 5.32 -33.32 15.51
CA SER A 829 3.88 -33.51 15.69
C SER A 829 3.54 -34.87 16.30
N GLN A 830 4.25 -35.93 15.91
CA GLN A 830 4.07 -37.26 16.51
C GLN A 830 4.40 -37.26 18.01
N LYS A 831 5.57 -36.72 18.41
CA LYS A 831 5.95 -36.63 19.83
C LYS A 831 4.95 -35.81 20.66
N ALA A 832 4.39 -34.73 20.10
CA ALA A 832 3.42 -33.89 20.80
C ALA A 832 2.04 -34.56 21.03
N LEU A 833 1.69 -35.54 20.20
CA LEU A 833 0.50 -36.37 20.36
C LEU A 833 0.74 -37.52 21.37
N ASP A 834 1.83 -38.27 21.19
CA ASP A 834 2.08 -39.53 21.93
C ASP A 834 2.59 -39.33 23.36
N MET A 835 3.41 -38.30 23.60
CA MET A 835 4.04 -38.06 24.92
C MET A 835 3.01 -37.52 25.92
N PRO A 836 2.99 -37.98 27.19
CA PRO A 836 2.13 -37.43 28.26
C PRO A 836 2.28 -35.91 28.40
N ILE A 837 1.20 -35.20 28.78
CA ILE A 837 1.21 -33.72 28.79
C ILE A 837 2.16 -33.17 29.86
N GLY A 838 2.32 -33.88 30.98
CA GLY A 838 3.31 -33.57 32.01
C GLY A 838 4.75 -33.69 31.53
N GLU A 839 5.07 -34.74 30.78
CA GLU A 839 6.40 -34.93 30.17
C GLU A 839 6.68 -33.87 29.10
N LEU A 840 5.71 -33.56 28.24
CA LEU A 840 5.85 -32.54 27.21
C LEU A 840 6.05 -31.13 27.83
N ALA A 841 5.41 -30.85 28.97
CA ALA A 841 5.65 -29.64 29.76
C ALA A 841 7.05 -29.66 30.44
N LEU A 842 7.51 -30.83 30.88
CA LEU A 842 8.86 -31.00 31.42
C LEU A 842 9.96 -30.76 30.37
N GLU A 843 9.76 -31.16 29.12
CA GLU A 843 10.70 -30.84 28.03
C GLU A 843 10.83 -29.32 27.81
N CYS A 844 9.71 -28.59 27.88
CA CYS A 844 9.70 -27.12 27.87
C CYS A 844 10.47 -26.54 29.09
N ARG A 845 10.21 -27.06 30.30
CA ARG A 845 10.92 -26.66 31.53
C ARG A 845 12.43 -26.88 31.43
N LYS A 846 12.89 -28.03 30.90
CA LYS A 846 14.32 -28.32 30.65
C LYS A 846 14.93 -27.30 29.70
N ALA A 847 14.26 -27.00 28.58
CA ALA A 847 14.73 -26.02 27.60
C ALA A 847 14.86 -24.61 28.20
N ILE A 848 13.88 -24.18 29.00
CA ILE A 848 13.94 -22.91 29.76
C ILE A 848 15.10 -22.90 30.76
N ALA A 849 15.30 -23.99 31.51
CA ALA A 849 16.37 -24.07 32.50
C ALA A 849 17.76 -24.01 31.85
N ALA A 850 17.96 -24.67 30.71
CA ALA A 850 19.23 -24.69 29.99
C ALA A 850 19.53 -23.36 29.28
N GLN A 851 18.55 -22.73 28.64
CA GLN A 851 18.76 -21.53 27.80
C GLN A 851 18.64 -20.20 28.55
N CYS A 852 18.15 -20.18 29.79
CA CYS A 852 17.97 -18.96 30.60
C CYS A 852 19.02 -18.79 31.71
N THR A 853 20.23 -19.34 31.55
CA THR A 853 21.37 -18.92 32.38
C THR A 853 21.80 -17.50 31.99
N GLU A 854 22.51 -16.79 32.88
CA GLU A 854 22.96 -15.41 32.58
C GLU A 854 23.94 -15.38 31.39
N GLU A 855 24.80 -16.38 31.28
CA GLU A 855 25.83 -16.45 30.23
C GLU A 855 25.24 -16.95 28.89
N GLN A 856 24.28 -17.89 28.87
CA GLN A 856 23.51 -18.21 27.65
C GLN A 856 22.75 -16.97 27.13
N MET A 857 22.20 -16.15 28.03
CA MET A 857 21.51 -14.91 27.65
C MET A 857 22.44 -13.86 27.04
N LYS A 858 23.71 -13.77 27.50
CA LYS A 858 24.76 -12.98 26.83
C LYS A 858 25.11 -13.57 25.47
N ALA A 859 25.34 -14.88 25.39
CA ALA A 859 25.72 -15.58 24.15
C ALA A 859 24.68 -15.40 23.02
N ILE A 860 23.37 -15.54 23.32
CA ILE A 860 22.33 -15.26 22.32
C ILE A 860 22.21 -13.76 21.99
N ALA A 861 22.43 -12.85 22.94
CA ALA A 861 22.36 -11.41 22.67
C ALA A 861 23.47 -10.95 21.71
N VAL A 862 24.69 -11.47 21.85
CA VAL A 862 25.79 -11.25 20.89
C VAL A 862 25.41 -11.75 19.49
N LEU A 863 24.91 -12.99 19.38
CA LEU A 863 24.44 -13.56 18.11
C LEU A 863 23.27 -12.77 17.50
N ALA A 864 22.36 -12.26 18.34
CA ALA A 864 21.22 -11.46 17.92
C ALA A 864 21.61 -10.07 17.42
N ARG A 865 22.57 -9.41 18.08
CA ARG A 865 23.17 -8.16 17.60
C ARG A 865 23.83 -8.35 16.25
N ASP A 866 24.59 -9.42 16.08
CA ASP A 866 25.35 -9.65 14.85
C ASP A 866 24.45 -9.92 13.64
N ASP A 867 23.39 -10.71 13.80
CA ASP A 867 22.40 -10.95 12.74
C ASP A 867 21.53 -9.72 12.49
N MET A 868 21.17 -8.96 13.53
CA MET A 868 20.40 -7.71 13.39
C MET A 868 21.19 -6.67 12.56
N VAL A 869 22.50 -6.55 12.79
CA VAL A 869 23.39 -5.67 12.01
C VAL A 869 23.60 -6.17 10.59
N LYS A 870 23.71 -7.48 10.36
CA LYS A 870 23.97 -8.07 9.03
C LYS A 870 22.72 -8.22 8.15
N THR A 871 21.55 -8.38 8.75
CA THR A 871 20.32 -8.82 8.05
C THR A 871 19.06 -8.04 8.41
N GLY A 872 19.05 -7.27 9.51
CA GLY A 872 17.84 -6.62 10.02
C GLY A 872 16.86 -7.53 10.77
N HIS A 873 17.26 -8.77 11.07
CA HIS A 873 16.42 -9.78 11.72
C HIS A 873 17.14 -10.45 12.90
N ILE A 874 16.36 -10.99 13.85
CA ILE A 874 16.87 -11.83 14.94
C ILE A 874 17.13 -13.27 14.46
N PRO A 875 18.11 -14.00 15.05
CA PRO A 875 18.45 -15.36 14.65
C PRO A 875 17.31 -16.34 14.95
N MET A 876 17.01 -17.20 13.96
CA MET A 876 16.07 -18.31 14.10
C MET A 876 16.82 -19.63 14.22
N PHE A 877 16.29 -20.55 15.01
CA PHE A 877 16.92 -21.85 15.30
C PHE A 877 15.94 -22.99 15.03
N GLY A 878 16.46 -24.14 14.59
CA GLY A 878 15.71 -25.36 14.38
C GLY A 878 15.66 -25.84 12.91
N PRO A 879 14.95 -26.95 12.63
CA PRO A 879 14.84 -27.53 11.29
C PRO A 879 14.17 -26.62 10.23
N SER A 880 14.67 -26.67 9.00
CA SER A 880 14.12 -25.95 7.82
C SER A 880 12.74 -26.44 7.30
N ASP A 881 12.09 -27.35 8.02
CA ASP A 881 10.70 -27.80 7.81
C ASP A 881 9.76 -27.43 8.97
N SER A 882 10.30 -26.90 10.08
CA SER A 882 9.56 -26.62 11.30
C SER A 882 8.28 -25.82 11.07
N LEU A 883 7.22 -26.21 11.77
CA LEU A 883 6.12 -25.32 12.06
C LEU A 883 6.53 -24.38 13.21
N LEU A 884 6.38 -23.07 13.01
CA LEU A 884 6.74 -22.05 14.01
C LEU A 884 5.53 -21.74 14.90
N LEU A 885 5.72 -21.90 16.21
CA LEU A 885 4.80 -21.48 17.26
C LEU A 885 5.47 -20.39 18.09
N VAL A 886 4.72 -19.39 18.53
CA VAL A 886 5.21 -18.28 19.37
C VAL A 886 4.38 -18.23 20.62
N VAL A 887 5.02 -18.33 21.79
CA VAL A 887 4.34 -18.22 23.09
C VAL A 887 4.96 -17.10 23.90
N SER A 888 4.17 -16.09 24.26
CA SER A 888 4.54 -14.99 25.15
C SER A 888 3.85 -15.17 26.49
N ASN A 889 4.61 -15.12 27.60
CA ASN A 889 4.05 -15.35 28.94
C ASN A 889 4.10 -14.09 29.80
N TRP A 890 2.93 -13.50 30.01
CA TRP A 890 2.75 -12.22 30.70
C TRP A 890 2.38 -12.39 32.17
N SER A 891 2.18 -13.62 32.66
CA SER A 891 1.70 -13.85 34.05
C SER A 891 2.63 -13.30 35.13
N LYS A 892 3.93 -13.11 34.82
CA LYS A 892 4.90 -12.40 35.67
C LYS A 892 4.52 -10.95 35.97
N ALA A 893 3.79 -10.27 35.08
CA ALA A 893 3.38 -8.88 35.24
C ALA A 893 2.39 -8.70 36.40
N ARG A 894 1.57 -9.72 36.66
CA ARG A 894 0.55 -9.78 37.72
C ARG A 894 -0.30 -8.50 37.83
N PHE A 895 -0.74 -7.91 36.70
CA PHE A 895 -1.45 -6.62 36.74
C PHE A 895 -2.69 -6.61 37.66
N PHE A 896 -3.37 -7.75 37.83
CA PHE A 896 -4.44 -7.95 38.82
C PHE A 896 -4.00 -7.66 40.27
N ASP A 897 -2.77 -8.05 40.66
CA ASP A 897 -2.20 -7.83 41.99
C ASP A 897 -1.42 -6.51 42.11
N ASN A 898 -0.75 -6.10 41.02
CA ASN A 898 0.33 -5.12 41.05
C ASN A 898 -0.10 -3.71 40.64
N LEU A 899 -0.94 -3.55 39.60
CA LEU A 899 -1.39 -2.23 39.11
C LEU A 899 -2.41 -1.61 40.07
N ASP A 900 -2.12 -0.45 40.65
CA ASP A 900 -2.95 0.27 41.61
C ASP A 900 -3.38 1.64 41.08
N LEU A 901 -4.65 1.76 40.71
CA LEU A 901 -5.28 3.03 40.33
C LEU A 901 -6.24 3.54 41.42
N SER A 902 -6.15 3.05 42.66
CA SER A 902 -7.05 3.45 43.76
C SER A 902 -7.05 4.94 44.10
N PRO A 903 -5.96 5.73 43.91
CA PRO A 903 -6.02 7.19 44.11
C PRO A 903 -6.93 7.93 43.12
N ALA A 904 -7.38 7.27 42.04
CA ALA A 904 -8.30 7.85 41.06
C ALA A 904 -9.78 7.51 41.32
N ILE A 905 -10.14 6.77 42.38
CA ILE A 905 -11.54 6.34 42.58
C ILE A 905 -12.44 7.53 42.93
N VAL A 906 -13.49 7.76 42.11
CA VAL A 906 -14.57 8.72 42.38
C VAL A 906 -15.77 8.02 43.02
N LYS A 907 -16.09 6.81 42.56
CA LYS A 907 -17.13 5.94 43.13
C LYS A 907 -16.58 4.51 43.20
N ALA A 908 -16.49 3.98 44.41
CA ALA A 908 -16.08 2.59 44.62
C ALA A 908 -17.15 1.61 44.10
N ALA A 909 -16.70 0.44 43.68
CA ALA A 909 -17.56 -0.65 43.23
C ALA A 909 -18.56 -1.12 44.31
N ASP A 910 -19.73 -1.62 43.88
CA ASP A 910 -20.71 -2.21 44.79
C ASP A 910 -20.10 -3.44 45.48
N ALA A 911 -20.13 -3.50 46.82
CA ALA A 911 -19.48 -4.57 47.61
C ALA A 911 -20.03 -5.99 47.35
N GLY A 912 -21.14 -6.14 46.61
CA GLY A 912 -21.67 -7.41 46.13
C GLY A 912 -21.32 -7.76 44.68
N LYS A 913 -20.72 -6.84 43.91
CA LYS A 913 -20.19 -7.08 42.56
C LYS A 913 -18.71 -7.49 42.60
N THR A 914 -17.94 -6.90 43.50
CA THR A 914 -16.53 -7.28 43.71
C THR A 914 -16.44 -8.67 44.35
N GLY A 915 -15.85 -9.64 43.65
CA GLY A 915 -15.50 -10.95 44.19
C GLY A 915 -14.32 -10.85 45.17
N ARG A 916 -13.15 -11.36 44.78
CA ARG A 916 -11.87 -11.07 45.49
C ARG A 916 -11.25 -9.72 45.10
N GLY A 917 -12.05 -8.82 44.52
CA GLY A 917 -11.64 -7.49 44.10
C GLY A 917 -11.08 -6.63 45.25
N LYS A 918 -10.01 -5.91 44.97
CA LYS A 918 -9.55 -4.78 45.80
C LYS A 918 -9.86 -3.49 45.05
N PRO A 919 -10.23 -2.38 45.72
CA PRO A 919 -10.46 -1.11 45.06
C PRO A 919 -9.24 -0.68 44.23
N GLY A 920 -9.50 -0.15 43.03
CA GLY A 920 -8.47 0.38 42.13
C GLY A 920 -7.61 -0.69 41.45
N ARG A 921 -8.00 -1.97 41.52
CA ARG A 921 -7.33 -3.09 40.83
C ARG A 921 -8.16 -3.55 39.63
N PRO A 922 -7.53 -3.91 38.50
CA PRO A 922 -8.29 -4.36 37.34
C PRO A 922 -8.93 -5.73 37.64
N VAL A 923 -10.19 -5.91 37.25
CA VAL A 923 -10.91 -7.20 37.34
C VAL A 923 -10.76 -8.05 36.08
N PHE A 924 -10.42 -7.40 34.96
CA PHE A 924 -10.14 -8.05 33.68
C PHE A 924 -9.14 -7.18 32.90
N PHE A 925 -8.26 -7.80 32.11
CA PHE A 925 -7.52 -7.08 31.08
C PHE A 925 -7.29 -7.95 29.84
N HIS A 926 -7.09 -7.30 28.70
CA HIS A 926 -6.62 -7.94 27.47
C HIS A 926 -5.72 -7.01 26.67
N SER A 927 -4.99 -7.58 25.70
CA SER A 927 -4.19 -6.84 24.75
C SER A 927 -4.04 -7.61 23.44
N GLY A 928 -3.67 -6.89 22.38
CA GLY A 928 -3.40 -7.41 21.05
C GLY A 928 -2.89 -6.32 20.12
N ALA A 929 -2.59 -6.67 18.88
CA ALA A 929 -2.29 -5.69 17.83
C ALA A 929 -3.53 -5.43 16.95
N LEU A 930 -3.65 -4.20 16.45
CA LEU A 930 -4.64 -3.87 15.41
C LEU A 930 -4.31 -4.54 14.08
N GLU A 931 -3.03 -4.53 13.71
CA GLU A 931 -2.51 -5.14 12.49
C GLU A 931 -2.10 -6.59 12.77
N THR A 932 -2.49 -7.52 11.89
CA THR A 932 -1.99 -8.90 11.91
C THR A 932 -0.93 -9.07 10.84
N VAL A 933 0.27 -9.48 11.25
CA VAL A 933 1.31 -9.93 10.30
C VAL A 933 0.83 -11.22 9.64
N ASP A 934 0.90 -11.29 8.31
CA ASP A 934 0.31 -12.39 7.50
C ASP A 934 1.07 -13.72 7.56
N PHE A 935 1.99 -13.89 8.52
CA PHE A 935 2.73 -15.12 8.74
C PHE A 935 1.90 -16.12 9.58
N ALA A 936 1.68 -17.33 9.06
CA ALA A 936 0.92 -18.41 9.70
C ALA A 936 1.64 -19.10 10.88
N SER A 937 2.31 -18.32 11.75
CA SER A 937 2.71 -18.77 13.08
C SER A 937 1.55 -18.67 14.06
N SER A 938 1.32 -19.70 14.86
CA SER A 938 0.40 -19.60 16.00
C SER A 938 1.03 -18.72 17.08
N LEU A 939 0.43 -17.57 17.36
CA LEU A 939 0.74 -16.76 18.53
C LEU A 939 -0.19 -17.15 19.68
N THR A 940 0.40 -17.46 20.84
CA THR A 940 -0.30 -17.63 22.11
C THR A 940 0.28 -16.70 23.16
N THR A 941 -0.60 -16.06 23.92
CA THR A 941 -0.29 -15.09 24.96
C THR A 941 -0.91 -15.55 26.27
N VAL A 942 -0.09 -15.87 27.27
CA VAL A 942 -0.56 -16.25 28.61
C VAL A 942 -0.76 -15.00 29.45
N VAL A 943 -2.01 -14.67 29.77
CA VAL A 943 -2.38 -13.50 30.59
C VAL A 943 -2.10 -13.79 32.08
N GLY A 944 -2.35 -15.03 32.52
CA GLY A 944 -2.16 -15.47 33.90
C GLY A 944 -3.49 -15.66 34.64
N ARG A 945 -3.45 -15.68 35.98
CA ARG A 945 -4.67 -15.81 36.80
C ARG A 945 -5.26 -14.47 37.21
N ASP A 946 -6.58 -14.38 37.21
CA ASP A 946 -7.34 -13.30 37.84
C ASP A 946 -7.40 -13.44 39.38
N LEU A 947 -8.06 -12.48 40.05
CA LEU A 947 -8.15 -12.41 41.52
C LEU A 947 -8.95 -13.58 42.15
N ASP A 948 -9.91 -14.15 41.42
CA ASP A 948 -10.66 -15.33 41.86
C ASP A 948 -9.89 -16.63 41.56
N GLY A 949 -8.95 -16.58 40.62
CA GLY A 949 -7.95 -17.58 40.30
C GLY A 949 -8.19 -18.31 38.99
N ASN A 950 -9.07 -17.81 38.12
CA ASN A 950 -9.30 -18.38 36.79
C ASN A 950 -8.14 -17.99 35.87
N PHE A 951 -7.75 -18.89 34.99
CA PHE A 951 -6.56 -18.76 34.16
C PHE A 951 -6.93 -18.30 32.76
N TRP A 952 -6.32 -17.19 32.33
CA TRP A 952 -6.60 -16.52 31.07
C TRP A 952 -5.43 -16.63 30.09
N LEU A 953 -5.75 -16.85 28.83
CA LEU A 953 -4.79 -16.77 27.71
C LEU A 953 -5.52 -16.37 26.41
N THR A 954 -4.77 -15.92 25.40
CA THR A 954 -5.27 -15.66 24.05
C THR A 954 -4.45 -16.49 23.07
N ALA A 955 -5.07 -17.27 22.19
CA ALA A 955 -4.38 -18.17 21.27
C ALA A 955 -4.95 -18.08 19.84
N GLY A 956 -4.07 -18.20 18.85
CA GLY A 956 -4.42 -18.28 17.43
C GLY A 956 -4.26 -19.71 16.90
N PHE A 957 -5.36 -20.36 16.55
CA PHE A 957 -5.36 -21.73 16.00
C PHE A 957 -6.22 -21.84 14.73
N PRO A 958 -5.94 -22.78 13.81
CA PRO A 958 -6.86 -23.12 12.73
C PRO A 958 -8.23 -23.52 13.30
N SER A 959 -9.34 -23.10 12.69
CA SER A 959 -10.66 -23.22 13.33
C SER A 959 -11.09 -24.66 13.68
N ALA A 960 -10.54 -25.66 13.00
CA ALA A 960 -10.75 -27.08 13.30
C ALA A 960 -10.14 -27.55 14.64
N ALA A 961 -9.20 -26.80 15.21
CA ALA A 961 -8.57 -27.13 16.50
C ALA A 961 -9.45 -26.82 17.71
N TRP A 962 -10.37 -25.85 17.58
CA TRP A 962 -11.10 -25.30 18.73
C TRP A 962 -11.97 -26.33 19.48
N PRO A 963 -12.76 -27.21 18.82
CA PRO A 963 -13.56 -28.20 19.54
C PRO A 963 -12.70 -29.12 20.40
N GLY A 964 -11.71 -29.80 19.80
CA GLY A 964 -10.85 -30.75 20.52
C GLY A 964 -10.00 -30.11 21.64
N LEU A 965 -9.63 -28.83 21.52
CA LEU A 965 -9.00 -28.08 22.61
C LEU A 965 -9.99 -27.84 23.77
N MET A 966 -11.22 -27.44 23.48
CA MET A 966 -12.22 -27.15 24.51
C MET A 966 -12.72 -28.43 25.18
N ASP A 967 -12.97 -29.50 24.42
CA ASP A 967 -13.32 -30.82 24.96
C ASP A 967 -12.23 -31.37 25.88
N TYR A 968 -10.95 -31.22 25.48
CA TYR A 968 -9.80 -31.63 26.30
C TYR A 968 -9.72 -30.82 27.60
N LEU A 969 -9.95 -29.50 27.55
CA LEU A 969 -9.98 -28.66 28.75
C LEU A 969 -11.18 -28.98 29.64
N GLU A 970 -12.37 -29.21 29.08
CA GLU A 970 -13.57 -29.52 29.85
C GLU A 970 -13.43 -30.84 30.63
N SER A 971 -12.66 -31.81 30.10
CA SER A 971 -12.38 -33.10 30.76
C SER A 971 -11.70 -33.01 32.15
N PHE A 972 -11.19 -31.83 32.53
CA PHE A 972 -10.58 -31.56 33.85
C PHE A 972 -11.49 -30.79 34.83
N SER A 973 -12.74 -30.48 34.49
CA SER A 973 -13.60 -29.54 35.27
C SER A 973 -14.20 -30.17 36.52
#